data_AF-A0A2B4RN28-F1
#
_entry.id   AF-A0A2B4RN28-F1
#
_cell.length_a   1.000
_cell.length_b   1.000
_cell.length_c   1.000
_cell.angle_alpha   90.00
_cell.angle_beta   90.00
_cell.angle_gamma   90.00
#
_symmetry.space_group_name_H-M   'P 1'
#
loop_
_entity.id
_entity.type
_entity.pdbx_description
1 polymer ?
#
loop_
_entity_poly.entity_id
_entity_poly.type
_entity_poly.pdbx_seq_one_letter_code
_entity_poly.pdbx_strand_id
1 'polypeptide(L)'
;MRITLYPEGLYTYAMGNTPARDITELLGSSIEQHVYVLLLACGDVRNFLCSLSELSLRKPRERPKSLSFHLNDYDPSVIARDAVLLEVASVINPDVPADVDFLWNIWYNLALSVADFDRLRKLLTELLEKKFDSDDSILKFREDGVLQECRDIWKDWRDLDLEVKSVKEERNNLIEDAKKSLGFFEDSHCQSTLTHMVMAIYEEELDNFVKPAATNPLYTEIQHWYREGCTNDESEKTNPTLVRPFVHKWRQHYGSCAFEGYPPLERKDLEQGKSCAEVCKEKLAVWIKRLQEHYENHQNNLKVTLWTGDGLTLCTSGFPPEVLFDVIDTSNLSDHIGLLNVLVCCSPRLKVPNVSLLFTSSMLWSHAWDSIEEYYNKCVGVPLQLLPTVLGLKLAIDLELGSKKLPDKLDSTEETLCWVKADPKRTLLTIDKATDVVQALLRLTERCFNLANEIIHYTGVTSPSPLTLLRIIHQAQPLFKGGGHINFKVLKVEENIHSYSAELEILDSAICKAKTMKISQPDLSPAGVQIKFDRAKGDPQRMHFSCYVDISSSKFQLSRKVGKLFCNISKLSEGTVGERVIQNPAPLPFHAMREWDGKLTDESCSKMLVRMFHTKSDMELKLQRKGGPPFFDLRESIADIIYKHLKEPEMLGVHYVDERGIIEEPYEPADMVKKKGFVIKVEKMFKWKNLPVAKVKFCDCQRFADLIRKNPGDTSLFADYCNRIYLHRVNRLPAQQEEKVLFRKMLYTNAARVPQDGDSGVWTNSYISLLFPRESSKDLSKAFDKERHGTESSPLNAVSSAEPCYLDATSSVGRSVFSGHSGGLSEPLQGLECAFCHSRSGTLKRCLGCKEVCYCGKTCQKKDWKKHKTECGSNKKL
;
A
#
# COMPACT_ATOMS: atom_id res chain seq x y z
N MET A 1 -40.52 -10.58 -18.84
CA MET A 1 -39.84 -9.62 -17.95
C MET A 1 -38.95 -10.41 -16.99
N ARG A 2 -37.63 -10.18 -17.00
CA ARG A 2 -36.87 -10.28 -15.75
C ARG A 2 -37.24 -9.03 -14.94
N ILE A 3 -37.40 -9.16 -13.63
CA ILE A 3 -37.51 -7.98 -12.76
C ILE A 3 -36.06 -7.59 -12.43
N THR A 4 -35.58 -6.47 -12.97
CA THR A 4 -34.28 -5.91 -12.54
C THR A 4 -34.48 -5.42 -11.11
N LEU A 5 -33.98 -6.20 -10.16
CA LEU A 5 -34.06 -5.92 -8.74
C LEU A 5 -33.01 -4.87 -8.37
N TYR A 6 -33.33 -3.60 -8.64
CA TYR A 6 -32.65 -2.48 -7.99
C TYR A 6 -32.79 -2.63 -6.47
N PRO A 7 -31.69 -2.74 -5.71
CA PRO A 7 -31.77 -3.01 -4.28
C PRO A 7 -32.30 -1.77 -3.55
N GLU A 8 -33.56 -1.85 -3.11
CA GLU A 8 -34.26 -0.77 -2.44
C GLU A 8 -33.50 -0.31 -1.18
N GLY A 9 -33.24 1.00 -1.09
CA GLY A 9 -32.56 1.62 0.05
C GLY A 9 -31.03 1.66 -0.02
N LEU A 10 -30.37 1.02 -1.01
CA LEU A 10 -28.92 1.17 -1.18
C LEU A 10 -28.55 2.46 -1.91
N TYR A 11 -27.41 3.03 -1.50
CA TYR A 11 -26.73 4.14 -2.18
C TYR A 11 -26.08 3.66 -3.48
N THR A 12 -26.05 4.54 -4.48
CA THR A 12 -25.27 4.38 -5.72
C THR A 12 -23.96 5.15 -5.57
N TYR A 13 -22.91 4.65 -6.23
CA TYR A 13 -21.57 5.25 -6.27
C TYR A 13 -21.19 5.61 -7.72
N ALA A 14 -22.07 6.32 -8.44
CA ALA A 14 -21.96 6.69 -9.86
C ALA A 14 -20.90 7.79 -10.17
N MET A 15 -20.10 8.13 -9.16
CA MET A 15 -18.91 8.99 -9.24
C MET A 15 -17.75 8.33 -8.48
N GLY A 16 -17.82 7.00 -8.29
CA GLY A 16 -17.06 6.22 -7.31
C GLY A 16 -16.94 6.84 -5.91
N ASN A 17 -15.89 6.42 -5.21
CA ASN A 17 -15.50 6.87 -3.87
C ASN A 17 -14.00 6.59 -3.56
N THR A 18 -13.20 6.30 -4.58
CA THR A 18 -11.76 5.96 -4.50
C THR A 18 -11.00 6.77 -5.55
N PRO A 19 -9.79 7.29 -5.26
CA PRO A 19 -9.00 8.05 -6.24
C PRO A 19 -8.60 7.21 -7.46
N ALA A 20 -8.47 7.87 -8.62
CA ALA A 20 -8.02 7.23 -9.85
C ALA A 20 -6.57 6.71 -9.75
N ARG A 21 -6.34 5.45 -10.15
CA ARG A 21 -5.01 4.81 -10.18
C ARG A 21 -4.72 4.12 -11.51
N ASP A 22 -3.44 4.07 -11.90
CA ASP A 22 -2.96 3.14 -12.92
C ASP A 22 -2.86 1.74 -12.31
N ILE A 23 -3.93 0.95 -12.47
CA ILE A 23 -3.99 -0.45 -12.01
C ILE A 23 -2.99 -1.34 -12.76
N THR A 24 -2.39 -0.85 -13.84
CA THR A 24 -1.34 -1.54 -14.61
C THR A 24 0.07 -1.07 -14.25
N GLU A 25 0.27 -0.14 -13.30
CA GLU A 25 1.59 0.42 -12.93
C GLU A 25 2.61 -0.71 -12.64
N LEU A 26 2.19 -1.67 -11.81
CA LEU A 26 2.98 -2.85 -11.43
C LEU A 26 2.99 -3.97 -12.48
N LEU A 27 2.23 -3.86 -13.57
CA LEU A 27 2.20 -4.85 -14.64
C LEU A 27 3.34 -4.59 -15.65
N GLY A 28 4.35 -5.46 -15.64
CA GLY A 28 5.38 -5.50 -16.68
C GLY A 28 4.81 -6.03 -17.99
N SER A 29 4.39 -5.14 -18.89
CA SER A 29 3.85 -5.44 -20.22
C SER A 29 4.93 -5.44 -21.31
N SER A 30 4.64 -6.11 -22.44
CA SER A 30 5.52 -6.14 -23.62
C SER A 30 4.73 -6.16 -24.93
N ILE A 31 5.38 -5.77 -26.04
CA ILE A 31 4.77 -5.56 -27.37
C ILE A 31 4.04 -6.78 -27.98
N GLU A 32 4.29 -8.00 -27.48
CA GLU A 32 3.57 -9.21 -27.91
C GLU A 32 2.44 -9.64 -26.96
N GLN A 33 2.28 -8.98 -25.81
CA GLN A 33 1.34 -9.39 -24.77
C GLN A 33 -0.05 -8.81 -25.02
N HIS A 34 -1.06 -9.69 -25.07
CA HIS A 34 -2.47 -9.33 -24.93
C HIS A 34 -2.80 -9.22 -23.43
N VAL A 35 -3.15 -8.01 -22.96
CA VAL A 35 -3.41 -7.70 -21.55
C VAL A 35 -4.91 -7.61 -21.28
N TYR A 36 -5.36 -8.33 -20.26
CA TYR A 36 -6.75 -8.40 -19.80
C TYR A 36 -6.85 -7.82 -18.40
N VAL A 37 -7.79 -6.90 -18.20
CA VAL A 37 -7.99 -6.16 -16.95
C VAL A 37 -9.45 -6.25 -16.54
N LEU A 38 -9.72 -6.52 -15.27
CA LEU A 38 -11.06 -6.51 -14.68
C LEU A 38 -11.17 -5.40 -13.64
N LEU A 39 -12.13 -4.50 -13.82
CA LEU A 39 -12.61 -3.55 -12.82
C LEU A 39 -13.91 -4.10 -12.22
N LEU A 40 -13.80 -4.71 -11.03
CA LEU A 40 -14.91 -5.26 -10.27
C LEU A 40 -15.38 -4.21 -9.23
N ALA A 41 -16.68 -3.95 -9.13
CA ALA A 41 -17.22 -2.74 -8.49
C ALA A 41 -16.65 -1.44 -9.11
N CYS A 42 -16.79 -1.35 -10.44
CA CYS A 42 -16.43 -0.20 -11.25
C CYS A 42 -17.46 0.93 -11.05
N GLY A 43 -17.27 1.74 -10.00
CA GLY A 43 -18.15 2.89 -9.70
C GLY A 43 -18.09 4.03 -10.73
N ASP A 44 -16.96 4.17 -11.44
CA ASP A 44 -16.87 4.88 -12.72
C ASP A 44 -15.58 4.57 -13.51
N VAL A 45 -15.52 5.01 -14.77
CA VAL A 45 -14.41 4.75 -15.70
C VAL A 45 -13.09 5.51 -15.42
N ARG A 46 -12.93 6.25 -14.30
CA ARG A 46 -11.67 6.99 -14.03
C ARG A 46 -10.45 6.07 -13.97
N ASN A 47 -10.57 4.89 -13.36
CA ASN A 47 -9.46 3.92 -13.29
C ASN A 47 -9.07 3.38 -14.68
N PHE A 48 -10.04 3.20 -15.59
CA PHE A 48 -9.78 2.87 -16.99
C PHE A 48 -9.03 4.00 -17.71
N LEU A 49 -9.56 5.23 -17.63
CA LEU A 49 -8.97 6.41 -18.28
C LEU A 49 -7.55 6.69 -17.77
N CYS A 50 -7.34 6.67 -16.45
CA CYS A 50 -6.04 6.88 -15.81
C CYS A 50 -5.02 5.81 -16.25
N SER A 51 -5.41 4.53 -16.20
CA SER A 51 -4.52 3.42 -16.59
C SER A 51 -4.15 3.48 -18.07
N LEU A 52 -5.11 3.73 -18.97
CA LEU A 52 -4.84 3.90 -20.41
C LEU A 52 -3.93 5.10 -20.68
N SER A 53 -4.15 6.20 -19.95
CA SER A 53 -3.35 7.43 -20.01
C SER A 53 -1.90 7.21 -19.58
N GLU A 54 -1.63 6.45 -18.51
CA GLU A 54 -0.25 6.19 -18.07
C GLU A 54 0.41 5.07 -18.90
N LEU A 55 -0.36 4.11 -19.42
CA LEU A 55 0.10 3.12 -20.42
C LEU A 55 0.62 3.78 -21.70
N SER A 56 -0.02 4.84 -22.19
CA SER A 56 0.42 5.52 -23.42
C SER A 56 1.76 6.25 -23.27
N LEU A 57 2.15 6.63 -22.03
CA LEU A 57 3.48 7.22 -21.76
C LEU A 57 4.62 6.19 -21.74
N ARG A 58 4.34 4.90 -21.58
CA ARG A 58 5.38 3.86 -21.55
C ARG A 58 6.12 3.78 -22.89
N LYS A 59 7.37 3.27 -22.88
CA LYS A 59 8.17 3.14 -24.10
C LYS A 59 7.48 2.17 -25.06
N PRO A 60 7.59 2.31 -26.40
CA PRO A 60 6.86 1.46 -27.35
C PRO A 60 7.02 -0.06 -27.12
N ARG A 61 8.20 -0.53 -26.70
CA ARG A 61 8.47 -1.94 -26.36
C ARG A 61 7.71 -2.47 -25.13
N GLU A 62 7.33 -1.56 -24.22
CA GLU A 62 6.64 -1.83 -22.95
C GLU A 62 5.11 -1.68 -23.07
N ARG A 63 4.61 -1.14 -24.20
CA ARG A 63 3.16 -1.08 -24.49
C ARG A 63 2.67 -2.47 -24.92
N PRO A 64 1.50 -2.95 -24.44
CA PRO A 64 0.95 -4.25 -24.84
C PRO A 64 0.40 -4.24 -26.26
N LYS A 65 0.29 -5.44 -26.85
CA LYS A 65 -0.27 -5.68 -28.19
C LYS A 65 -1.76 -5.35 -28.29
N SER A 66 -2.50 -5.64 -27.23
CA SER A 66 -3.91 -5.28 -27.08
C SER A 66 -4.29 -5.14 -25.61
N LEU A 67 -5.36 -4.41 -25.35
CA LEU A 67 -5.94 -4.13 -24.04
C LEU A 67 -7.41 -4.54 -24.06
N SER A 68 -7.80 -5.46 -23.18
CA SER A 68 -9.19 -5.85 -22.94
C SER A 68 -9.56 -5.49 -21.51
N PHE A 69 -10.27 -4.38 -21.32
CA PHE A 69 -10.83 -3.99 -20.03
C PHE A 69 -12.23 -4.59 -19.88
N HIS A 70 -12.56 -5.05 -18.67
CA HIS A 70 -13.85 -5.63 -18.32
C HIS A 70 -14.37 -4.87 -17.10
N LEU A 71 -15.49 -4.16 -17.25
CA LEU A 71 -16.06 -3.31 -16.22
C LEU A 71 -17.33 -3.97 -15.68
N ASN A 72 -17.42 -4.10 -14.37
CA ASN A 72 -18.57 -4.66 -13.67
C ASN A 72 -18.94 -3.84 -12.45
N ASP A 73 -20.23 -3.56 -12.31
CA ASP A 73 -20.84 -3.18 -11.04
C ASP A 73 -22.13 -3.99 -10.80
N TYR A 74 -22.56 -4.06 -9.54
CA TYR A 74 -23.81 -4.72 -9.15
C TYR A 74 -25.04 -3.87 -9.52
N ASP A 75 -24.86 -2.56 -9.67
CA ASP A 75 -25.87 -1.57 -10.05
C ASP A 75 -25.88 -1.35 -11.58
N PRO A 76 -26.92 -1.81 -12.31
CA PRO A 76 -26.97 -1.65 -13.77
C PRO A 76 -26.98 -0.19 -14.23
N SER A 77 -27.38 0.76 -13.37
CA SER A 77 -27.35 2.18 -13.70
C SER A 77 -25.93 2.75 -13.74
N VAL A 78 -24.99 2.19 -12.98
CA VAL A 78 -23.57 2.55 -13.06
C VAL A 78 -22.97 2.08 -14.40
N ILE A 79 -23.27 0.85 -14.82
CA ILE A 79 -22.79 0.33 -16.12
C ILE A 79 -23.43 1.04 -17.31
N ALA A 80 -24.72 1.40 -17.23
CA ALA A 80 -25.38 2.24 -18.23
C ALA A 80 -24.78 3.65 -18.32
N ARG A 81 -24.32 4.21 -17.19
CA ARG A 81 -23.61 5.50 -17.10
C ARG A 81 -22.21 5.42 -17.67
N ASP A 82 -21.42 4.41 -17.33
CA ASP A 82 -20.06 4.22 -17.84
C ASP A 82 -20.02 4.13 -19.37
N ALA A 83 -21.03 3.49 -19.98
CA ALA A 83 -21.21 3.50 -21.43
C ALA A 83 -21.45 4.90 -22.01
N VAL A 84 -22.27 5.74 -21.35
CA VAL A 84 -22.54 7.14 -21.75
C VAL A 84 -21.27 7.98 -21.63
N LEU A 85 -20.52 7.86 -20.52
CA LEU A 85 -19.28 8.59 -20.29
C LEU A 85 -18.20 8.23 -21.31
N LEU A 86 -18.07 6.95 -21.67
CA LEU A 86 -17.13 6.49 -22.69
C LEU A 86 -17.54 6.87 -24.12
N GLU A 87 -18.84 6.89 -24.43
CA GLU A 87 -19.34 7.41 -25.71
C GLU A 87 -19.01 8.90 -25.84
N VAL A 88 -19.32 9.70 -24.81
CA VAL A 88 -19.03 11.16 -24.78
C VAL A 88 -17.52 11.40 -24.92
N ALA A 89 -16.70 10.68 -24.15
CA ALA A 89 -15.24 10.72 -24.26
C ALA A 89 -14.70 10.35 -25.66
N SER A 90 -15.45 9.59 -26.47
CA SER A 90 -15.06 9.26 -27.85
C SER A 90 -15.44 10.30 -28.90
N VAL A 91 -16.29 11.28 -28.56
CA VAL A 91 -16.83 12.27 -29.52
C VAL A 91 -16.57 13.74 -29.18
N ILE A 92 -16.20 14.08 -27.94
CA ILE A 92 -15.84 15.46 -27.57
C ILE A 92 -14.45 15.86 -28.09
N ASN A 93 -14.20 17.15 -28.27
CA ASN A 93 -12.86 17.69 -28.52
C ASN A 93 -12.19 18.11 -27.17
N PRO A 94 -11.16 17.39 -26.69
CA PRO A 94 -10.50 17.69 -25.41
C PRO A 94 -9.66 18.97 -25.42
N ASP A 95 -9.38 19.57 -26.59
CA ASP A 95 -8.73 20.88 -26.70
C ASP A 95 -9.74 22.05 -26.68
N VAL A 96 -11.05 21.76 -26.54
CA VAL A 96 -12.13 22.78 -26.42
C VAL A 96 -12.71 22.74 -25.00
N PRO A 97 -12.58 23.81 -24.19
CA PRO A 97 -13.03 23.81 -22.80
C PRO A 97 -14.50 23.42 -22.62
N ALA A 98 -15.42 23.97 -23.43
CA ALA A 98 -16.85 23.67 -23.34
C ALA A 98 -17.22 22.20 -23.60
N ASP A 99 -16.35 21.45 -24.28
CA ASP A 99 -16.52 20.03 -24.56
C ASP A 99 -16.02 19.15 -23.40
N VAL A 100 -14.99 19.60 -22.68
CA VAL A 100 -14.54 19.03 -21.40
C VAL A 100 -15.52 19.38 -20.29
N ASP A 101 -16.09 20.60 -20.31
CA ASP A 101 -17.14 21.05 -19.40
C ASP A 101 -18.41 20.20 -19.55
N PHE A 102 -18.86 19.91 -20.78
CA PHE A 102 -20.00 18.99 -21.00
C PHE A 102 -19.78 17.62 -20.36
N LEU A 103 -18.61 16.99 -20.57
CA LEU A 103 -18.28 15.70 -19.95
C LEU A 103 -18.18 15.81 -18.42
N TRP A 104 -17.63 16.90 -17.90
CA TRP A 104 -17.59 17.15 -16.45
C TRP A 104 -18.99 17.30 -15.84
N ASN A 105 -19.83 18.11 -16.48
CA ASN A 105 -21.18 18.43 -16.04
C ASN A 105 -22.04 17.16 -15.98
N ILE A 106 -22.03 16.31 -17.01
CA ILE A 106 -22.77 15.03 -16.95
C ILE A 106 -22.17 14.03 -15.95
N TRP A 107 -20.85 14.06 -15.70
CA TRP A 107 -20.20 13.13 -14.75
C TRP A 107 -20.47 13.52 -13.29
N TYR A 108 -20.51 14.82 -12.97
CA TYR A 108 -20.50 15.27 -11.58
C TYR A 108 -21.69 16.14 -11.17
N ASN A 109 -22.17 17.06 -12.01
CA ASN A 109 -23.15 18.03 -11.55
C ASN A 109 -24.57 17.44 -11.47
N LEU A 110 -25.27 17.71 -10.37
CA LEU A 110 -26.68 17.36 -10.15
C LEU A 110 -27.60 18.02 -11.18
N ALA A 111 -27.22 19.20 -11.65
CA ALA A 111 -27.93 19.96 -12.66
C ALA A 111 -27.03 20.34 -13.84
N LEU A 112 -27.67 20.63 -14.97
CA LEU A 112 -27.10 20.97 -16.26
C LEU A 112 -27.79 22.24 -16.79
N SER A 113 -27.08 22.98 -17.64
CA SER A 113 -27.67 23.91 -18.59
C SER A 113 -28.63 23.20 -19.55
N VAL A 114 -29.59 23.94 -20.13
CA VAL A 114 -30.45 23.40 -21.20
C VAL A 114 -29.64 22.87 -22.39
N ALA A 115 -28.49 23.48 -22.72
CA ALA A 115 -27.64 23.05 -23.82
C ALA A 115 -27.00 21.67 -23.58
N ASP A 116 -26.46 21.42 -22.39
CA ASP A 116 -25.88 20.13 -22.02
C ASP A 116 -26.94 19.05 -21.87
N PHE A 117 -28.11 19.39 -21.32
CA PHE A 117 -29.25 18.49 -21.24
C PHE A 117 -29.74 18.06 -22.64
N ASP A 118 -29.85 18.98 -23.59
CA ASP A 118 -30.23 18.66 -24.98
C ASP A 118 -29.15 17.84 -25.70
N ARG A 119 -27.87 18.15 -25.47
CA ARG A 119 -26.73 17.36 -26.00
C ARG A 119 -26.72 15.94 -25.45
N LEU A 120 -27.00 15.77 -24.16
CA LEU A 120 -27.14 14.47 -23.51
C LEU A 120 -28.35 13.68 -24.03
N ARG A 121 -29.53 14.30 -24.16
CA ARG A 121 -30.72 13.64 -24.73
C ARG A 121 -30.50 13.20 -26.18
N LYS A 122 -29.78 13.99 -26.98
CA LYS A 122 -29.36 13.61 -28.33
C LYS A 122 -28.48 12.36 -28.30
N LEU A 123 -27.41 12.36 -27.49
CA LEU A 123 -26.47 11.23 -27.39
C LEU A 123 -27.14 9.95 -26.85
N LEU A 124 -28.06 10.05 -25.88
CA LEU A 124 -28.88 8.93 -25.42
C LEU A 124 -29.77 8.38 -26.55
N THR A 125 -30.28 9.24 -27.44
CA THR A 125 -31.05 8.82 -28.63
C THR A 125 -30.16 8.08 -29.63
N GLU A 126 -28.93 8.54 -29.85
CA GLU A 126 -27.95 7.89 -30.74
C GLU A 126 -27.50 6.52 -30.17
N LEU A 127 -27.28 6.42 -28.85
CA LEU A 127 -26.92 5.17 -28.16
C LEU A 127 -28.01 4.08 -28.22
N LEU A 128 -29.29 4.46 -28.19
CA LEU A 128 -30.40 3.49 -28.28
C LEU A 128 -30.38 2.72 -29.61
N GLU A 129 -30.17 3.43 -30.73
CA GLU A 129 -30.11 2.87 -32.08
C GLU A 129 -28.73 2.28 -32.43
N LYS A 130 -27.67 2.65 -31.70
CA LYS A 130 -26.29 2.18 -31.95
C LYS A 130 -26.18 0.66 -31.83
N LYS A 131 -25.41 0.07 -32.76
CA LYS A 131 -25.01 -1.35 -32.72
C LYS A 131 -23.58 -1.44 -32.21
N PHE A 132 -23.37 -2.33 -31.25
CA PHE A 132 -22.09 -2.53 -30.58
C PHE A 132 -21.34 -3.78 -31.07
N ASP A 133 -21.93 -4.50 -32.02
CA ASP A 133 -21.45 -5.81 -32.46
C ASP A 133 -20.19 -5.70 -33.34
N SER A 134 -20.10 -4.66 -34.17
CA SER A 134 -18.99 -4.45 -35.13
C SER A 134 -17.64 -4.31 -34.42
N ASP A 135 -16.57 -4.86 -35.00
CA ASP A 135 -15.25 -4.87 -34.37
C ASP A 135 -14.68 -3.46 -34.12
N ASP A 136 -15.13 -2.46 -34.89
CA ASP A 136 -14.78 -1.04 -34.72
C ASP A 136 -15.31 -0.43 -33.41
N SER A 137 -16.27 -1.09 -32.75
CA SER A 137 -16.82 -0.63 -31.47
C SER A 137 -15.98 -1.15 -30.30
N ILE A 138 -15.31 -0.22 -29.59
CA ILE A 138 -14.62 -0.49 -28.31
C ILE A 138 -15.57 -1.05 -27.26
N LEU A 139 -16.78 -0.50 -27.16
CA LEU A 139 -17.79 -0.89 -26.18
C LEU A 139 -18.43 -2.22 -26.60
N LYS A 140 -18.26 -3.25 -25.77
CA LYS A 140 -18.89 -4.56 -25.92
C LYS A 140 -19.78 -4.84 -24.72
N PHE A 141 -20.99 -5.34 -24.96
CA PHE A 141 -21.88 -5.84 -23.92
C PHE A 141 -21.77 -7.35 -23.94
N ARG A 142 -21.55 -8.00 -22.79
CA ARG A 142 -21.20 -9.44 -22.82
C ARG A 142 -22.31 -10.33 -23.38
N GLU A 143 -23.55 -10.03 -23.03
CA GLU A 143 -24.75 -10.73 -23.46
C GLU A 143 -25.81 -9.70 -23.85
N ASP A 144 -26.71 -10.05 -24.77
CA ASP A 144 -27.79 -9.17 -25.25
C ASP A 144 -28.64 -8.58 -24.10
N GLY A 145 -28.78 -9.33 -23.00
CA GLY A 145 -29.48 -8.88 -21.80
C GLY A 145 -28.84 -7.66 -21.12
N VAL A 146 -27.51 -7.53 -21.16
CA VAL A 146 -26.79 -6.37 -20.59
C VAL A 146 -27.01 -5.13 -21.46
N LEU A 147 -26.94 -5.28 -22.79
CA LEU A 147 -27.25 -4.19 -23.72
C LEU A 147 -28.72 -3.75 -23.62
N GLN A 148 -29.66 -4.70 -23.47
CA GLN A 148 -31.07 -4.36 -23.31
C GLN A 148 -31.33 -3.63 -21.98
N GLU A 149 -30.71 -4.07 -20.88
CA GLU A 149 -30.82 -3.42 -19.57
C GLU A 149 -30.28 -1.98 -19.62
N CYS A 150 -29.13 -1.76 -20.26
CA CYS A 150 -28.61 -0.40 -20.47
C CYS A 150 -29.51 0.45 -21.40
N ARG A 151 -30.07 -0.12 -22.48
CA ARG A 151 -31.02 0.59 -23.36
C ARG A 151 -32.30 0.99 -22.64
N ASP A 152 -32.85 0.11 -21.80
CA ASP A 152 -34.06 0.42 -21.03
C ASP A 152 -33.81 1.59 -20.04
N ILE A 153 -32.60 1.66 -19.46
CA ILE A 153 -32.15 2.77 -18.59
C ILE A 153 -31.90 4.06 -19.39
N TRP A 154 -31.19 4.00 -20.53
CA TRP A 154 -30.95 5.18 -21.37
C TRP A 154 -32.25 5.80 -21.89
N LYS A 155 -33.26 4.96 -22.19
CA LYS A 155 -34.59 5.41 -22.60
C LYS A 155 -35.31 6.15 -21.47
N ASP A 156 -35.27 5.61 -20.25
CA ASP A 156 -35.83 6.27 -19.06
C ASP A 156 -35.17 7.64 -18.84
N TRP A 157 -33.83 7.69 -18.81
CA TRP A 157 -33.07 8.93 -18.64
C TRP A 157 -33.26 9.97 -19.76
N ARG A 158 -33.43 9.55 -21.02
CA ARG A 158 -33.67 10.45 -22.15
C ARG A 158 -35.01 11.19 -22.02
N ASP A 159 -36.01 10.51 -21.47
CA ASP A 159 -37.38 11.00 -21.33
C ASP A 159 -37.63 11.65 -19.94
N LEU A 160 -36.61 11.71 -19.08
CA LEU A 160 -36.67 12.20 -17.69
C LEU A 160 -36.27 13.68 -17.57
N ASP A 161 -37.20 14.52 -17.11
CA ASP A 161 -37.03 15.96 -16.89
C ASP A 161 -37.62 16.36 -15.51
N LEU A 162 -36.80 16.27 -14.46
CA LEU A 162 -37.21 16.55 -13.06
C LEU A 162 -36.89 18.00 -12.67
N GLU A 163 -37.69 18.59 -11.78
CA GLU A 163 -37.35 19.90 -11.19
C GLU A 163 -36.11 19.78 -10.29
N VAL A 164 -35.05 20.51 -10.66
CA VAL A 164 -33.76 20.55 -9.95
C VAL A 164 -33.92 20.80 -8.44
N LYS A 165 -34.86 21.66 -8.04
CA LYS A 165 -35.13 21.94 -6.62
C LYS A 165 -35.56 20.69 -5.85
N SER A 166 -36.47 19.89 -6.41
CA SER A 166 -36.97 18.67 -5.77
C SER A 166 -35.87 17.61 -5.61
N VAL A 167 -35.01 17.47 -6.63
CA VAL A 167 -33.85 16.55 -6.58
C VAL A 167 -32.80 17.03 -5.59
N LYS A 168 -32.54 18.34 -5.53
CA LYS A 168 -31.65 18.96 -4.53
C LYS A 168 -32.21 18.84 -3.11
N GLU A 169 -33.53 18.96 -2.92
CA GLU A 169 -34.20 18.69 -1.65
C GLU A 169 -34.08 17.23 -1.23
N GLU A 170 -34.26 16.24 -2.12
CA GLU A 170 -34.04 14.83 -1.79
C GLU A 170 -32.58 14.54 -1.42
N ARG A 171 -31.61 15.08 -2.18
CA ARG A 171 -30.18 15.02 -1.84
C ARG A 171 -29.89 15.60 -0.47
N ASN A 172 -30.43 16.79 -0.17
CA ASN A 172 -30.15 17.48 1.09
C ASN A 172 -30.83 16.79 2.28
N ASN A 173 -32.03 16.21 2.10
CA ASN A 173 -32.65 15.35 3.10
C ASN A 173 -31.81 14.10 3.42
N LEU A 174 -31.24 13.45 2.40
CA LEU A 174 -30.32 12.31 2.60
C LEU A 174 -29.03 12.70 3.34
N ILE A 175 -28.48 13.89 3.07
CA ILE A 175 -27.34 14.44 3.83
C ILE A 175 -27.74 14.74 5.28
N GLU A 176 -28.90 15.37 5.52
CA GLU A 176 -29.38 15.65 6.88
C GLU A 176 -29.70 14.38 7.68
N ASP A 177 -30.21 13.33 7.04
CA ASP A 177 -30.42 12.03 7.70
C ASP A 177 -29.09 11.31 7.99
N ALA A 178 -28.07 11.43 7.13
CA ALA A 178 -26.71 10.98 7.42
C ALA A 178 -26.05 11.77 8.57
N LYS A 179 -26.28 13.10 8.65
CA LYS A 179 -25.85 13.94 9.80
C LYS A 179 -26.43 13.41 11.11
N LYS A 180 -27.75 13.13 11.15
CA LYS A 180 -28.47 12.64 12.34
C LYS A 180 -28.11 11.20 12.74
N SER A 181 -27.92 10.30 11.77
CA SER A 181 -27.84 8.85 12.01
C SER A 181 -26.42 8.29 12.04
N LEU A 182 -25.48 8.90 11.32
CA LEU A 182 -24.12 8.40 11.12
C LEU A 182 -23.03 9.40 11.53
N GLY A 183 -23.41 10.60 12.00
CA GLY A 183 -22.44 11.63 12.42
C GLY A 183 -21.68 12.24 11.25
N PHE A 184 -22.31 12.36 10.08
CA PHE A 184 -21.75 13.16 8.98
C PHE A 184 -21.60 14.63 9.43
N PHE A 185 -20.46 15.25 9.13
CA PHE A 185 -20.22 16.67 9.36
C PHE A 185 -19.65 17.31 8.10
N GLU A 186 -20.33 18.35 7.59
CA GLU A 186 -20.01 19.03 6.33
C GLU A 186 -18.58 19.56 6.33
N ASP A 187 -18.19 20.34 7.35
CA ASP A 187 -16.83 20.90 7.45
C ASP A 187 -15.75 19.81 7.59
N SER A 188 -16.06 18.68 8.24
CA SER A 188 -15.11 17.56 8.35
C SER A 188 -14.88 16.85 7.02
N HIS A 189 -15.89 16.77 6.15
CA HIS A 189 -15.74 16.22 4.81
C HIS A 189 -15.04 17.23 3.90
N CYS A 190 -15.41 18.52 3.96
CA CYS A 190 -14.71 19.58 3.25
C CYS A 190 -13.21 19.62 3.60
N GLN A 191 -12.86 19.48 4.89
CA GLN A 191 -11.47 19.39 5.33
C GLN A 191 -10.78 18.09 4.88
N SER A 192 -11.48 16.95 4.87
CA SER A 192 -10.95 15.67 4.35
C SER A 192 -10.64 15.76 2.86
N THR A 193 -11.60 16.18 2.04
CA THR A 193 -11.43 16.39 0.60
C THR A 193 -10.32 17.41 0.31
N LEU A 194 -10.28 18.55 1.02
CA LEU A 194 -9.22 19.55 0.86
C LEU A 194 -7.84 18.97 1.21
N THR A 195 -7.76 18.21 2.31
CA THR A 195 -6.51 17.55 2.72
C THR A 195 -6.04 16.56 1.65
N HIS A 196 -6.94 15.73 1.11
CA HIS A 196 -6.62 14.85 -0.02
C HIS A 196 -6.11 15.63 -1.24
N MET A 197 -6.78 16.72 -1.61
CA MET A 197 -6.42 17.55 -2.77
C MET A 197 -5.08 18.30 -2.61
N VAL A 198 -4.58 18.54 -1.39
CA VAL A 198 -3.28 19.23 -1.15
C VAL A 198 -2.17 18.31 -0.63
N MET A 199 -2.46 17.03 -0.35
CA MET A 199 -1.56 16.09 0.34
C MET A 199 -0.21 15.83 -0.37
N ALA A 200 -0.05 16.26 -1.63
CA ALA A 200 1.23 16.17 -2.35
C ALA A 200 2.30 17.18 -1.86
N ILE A 201 1.92 18.22 -1.08
CA ILE A 201 2.75 19.39 -0.78
C ILE A 201 2.82 19.64 0.75
N TYR A 202 3.05 18.59 1.55
CA TYR A 202 2.96 18.68 3.01
C TYR A 202 4.18 19.39 3.66
N GLU A 203 4.20 20.72 3.55
CA GLU A 203 5.14 21.64 4.19
C GLU A 203 4.47 22.38 5.35
N GLU A 204 5.22 22.76 6.39
CA GLU A 204 4.66 23.41 7.60
C GLU A 204 4.10 24.82 7.32
N GLU A 205 4.54 25.46 6.22
CA GLU A 205 3.95 26.73 5.74
C GLU A 205 2.53 26.54 5.16
N LEU A 206 2.20 25.33 4.68
CA LEU A 206 0.90 25.03 4.07
C LEU A 206 -0.23 24.93 5.12
N ASP A 207 0.10 24.77 6.41
CA ASP A 207 -0.87 24.70 7.50
C ASP A 207 -1.68 26.03 7.64
N ASN A 208 -1.34 27.10 6.89
CA ASN A 208 -2.16 28.30 6.70
C ASN A 208 -3.11 28.26 5.49
N PHE A 209 -2.76 27.54 4.42
CA PHE A 209 -3.60 27.34 3.22
C PHE A 209 -4.66 26.25 3.38
N VAL A 210 -4.51 25.33 4.34
CA VAL A 210 -5.42 24.19 4.54
C VAL A 210 -6.42 24.42 5.69
N LYS A 211 -6.37 25.57 6.37
CA LYS A 211 -7.32 25.92 7.43
C LYS A 211 -8.75 26.09 6.86
N PRO A 212 -9.78 25.50 7.49
CA PRO A 212 -11.18 25.83 7.23
C PRO A 212 -11.44 27.32 7.49
N ALA A 213 -11.68 28.07 6.42
CA ALA A 213 -11.91 29.52 6.47
C ALA A 213 -12.68 29.99 5.23
N ALA A 214 -13.61 30.92 5.39
CA ALA A 214 -14.32 31.55 4.27
C ALA A 214 -13.42 32.42 3.36
N THR A 215 -12.14 32.61 3.72
CA THR A 215 -11.11 33.26 2.91
C THR A 215 -10.30 32.26 2.07
N ASN A 216 -10.57 30.96 2.17
CA ASN A 216 -9.89 29.91 1.42
C ASN A 216 -10.76 29.52 0.20
N PRO A 217 -10.33 29.82 -1.05
CA PRO A 217 -11.16 29.57 -2.22
C PRO A 217 -11.43 28.08 -2.44
N LEU A 218 -10.43 27.21 -2.24
CA LEU A 218 -10.55 25.76 -2.42
C LEU A 218 -11.52 25.15 -1.40
N TYR A 219 -11.44 25.58 -0.13
CA TYR A 219 -12.41 25.18 0.89
C TYR A 219 -13.83 25.64 0.54
N THR A 220 -13.96 26.86 0.01
CA THR A 220 -15.26 27.45 -0.37
C THR A 220 -15.88 26.74 -1.57
N GLU A 221 -15.07 26.32 -2.55
CA GLU A 221 -15.48 25.50 -3.70
C GLU A 221 -15.95 24.11 -3.27
N ILE A 222 -15.21 23.42 -2.40
CA ILE A 222 -15.59 22.12 -1.85
C ILE A 222 -16.87 22.24 -1.01
N GLN A 223 -17.01 23.32 -0.24
CA GLN A 223 -18.22 23.61 0.54
C GLN A 223 -19.43 23.96 -0.35
N HIS A 224 -19.22 24.67 -1.46
CA HIS A 224 -20.24 24.89 -2.50
C HIS A 224 -20.71 23.55 -3.09
N TRP A 225 -19.78 22.67 -3.50
CA TRP A 225 -20.12 21.32 -3.97
C TRP A 225 -21.00 20.55 -2.97
N TYR A 226 -20.64 20.52 -1.68
CA TYR A 226 -21.43 19.79 -0.70
C TYR A 226 -22.84 20.37 -0.49
N ARG A 227 -23.06 21.68 -0.71
CA ARG A 227 -24.39 22.33 -0.59
C ARG A 227 -25.24 22.26 -1.85
N GLU A 228 -24.63 22.45 -3.01
CA GLU A 228 -25.31 22.59 -4.30
C GLU A 228 -25.46 21.25 -5.03
N GLY A 229 -24.44 20.38 -4.96
CA GLY A 229 -24.34 19.18 -5.79
C GLY A 229 -23.79 19.45 -7.20
N CYS A 230 -23.28 20.65 -7.44
CA CYS A 230 -22.62 21.08 -8.68
C CYS A 230 -21.28 21.76 -8.35
N THR A 231 -20.40 21.90 -9.34
CA THR A 231 -19.19 22.75 -9.24
C THR A 231 -19.41 24.18 -9.77
N ASN A 232 -20.64 24.53 -10.11
CA ASN A 232 -21.05 25.83 -10.64
C ASN A 232 -22.57 26.05 -10.41
N ASP A 233 -23.05 27.27 -10.60
CA ASP A 233 -24.44 27.66 -10.34
C ASP A 233 -25.46 27.19 -11.43
N GLU A 234 -25.09 26.23 -12.28
CA GLU A 234 -26.00 25.62 -13.27
C GLU A 234 -27.15 24.90 -12.55
N SER A 235 -28.39 25.26 -12.91
CA SER A 235 -29.57 24.92 -12.11
C SER A 235 -30.88 24.78 -12.92
N GLU A 236 -30.80 24.70 -14.25
CA GLU A 236 -31.98 24.71 -15.14
C GLU A 236 -32.60 23.32 -15.35
N LYS A 237 -31.76 22.28 -15.51
CA LYS A 237 -32.19 20.90 -15.79
C LYS A 237 -31.53 19.90 -14.86
N THR A 238 -32.29 18.91 -14.40
CA THR A 238 -31.70 17.79 -13.63
C THR A 238 -30.82 16.96 -14.57
N ASN A 239 -29.64 16.55 -14.10
CA ASN A 239 -28.82 15.53 -14.76
C ASN A 239 -29.47 14.14 -14.57
N PRO A 240 -30.13 13.55 -15.58
CA PRO A 240 -30.90 12.32 -15.40
C PRO A 240 -29.98 11.14 -15.07
N THR A 241 -28.73 11.16 -15.54
CA THR A 241 -27.78 10.05 -15.39
C THR A 241 -27.27 9.84 -13.94
N LEU A 242 -27.58 10.76 -13.03
CA LEU A 242 -27.34 10.64 -11.58
C LEU A 242 -28.59 10.25 -10.78
N VAL A 243 -29.75 10.18 -11.45
CA VAL A 243 -31.03 9.79 -10.85
C VAL A 243 -31.23 8.28 -11.05
N ARG A 244 -31.67 7.58 -9.99
CA ARG A 244 -32.01 6.16 -10.05
C ARG A 244 -33.13 5.94 -11.10
N PRO A 245 -32.90 5.14 -12.16
CA PRO A 245 -33.88 4.97 -13.23
C PRO A 245 -35.16 4.29 -12.74
N PHE A 246 -36.26 4.52 -13.45
CA PHE A 246 -37.63 4.01 -13.24
C PHE A 246 -38.32 4.39 -11.91
N VAL A 247 -37.57 4.66 -10.85
CA VAL A 247 -38.09 5.15 -9.54
C VAL A 247 -37.84 6.64 -9.33
N HIS A 248 -37.01 7.25 -10.19
CA HIS A 248 -36.77 8.70 -10.33
C HIS A 248 -36.39 9.40 -9.01
N LYS A 249 -35.41 8.83 -8.29
CA LYS A 249 -34.91 9.34 -7.00
C LYS A 249 -33.41 9.55 -6.97
N TRP A 250 -32.97 10.56 -6.23
CA TRP A 250 -31.56 10.74 -5.88
C TRP A 250 -31.11 9.61 -4.95
N ARG A 251 -30.09 8.87 -5.38
CA ARG A 251 -29.50 7.77 -4.59
C ARG A 251 -27.98 7.81 -4.50
N GLN A 252 -27.32 8.81 -5.08
CA GLN A 252 -25.89 8.98 -4.94
C GLN A 252 -25.50 9.13 -3.47
N HIS A 253 -24.45 8.42 -3.04
CA HIS A 253 -23.95 8.42 -1.67
C HIS A 253 -23.66 9.84 -1.15
N TYR A 254 -24.15 10.17 0.05
CA TYR A 254 -24.09 11.51 0.64
C TYR A 254 -22.67 12.07 0.81
N GLY A 255 -21.66 11.20 0.91
CA GLY A 255 -20.26 11.58 1.03
C GLY A 255 -19.53 11.85 -0.29
N SER A 256 -20.09 11.47 -1.45
CA SER A 256 -19.36 11.52 -2.73
C SER A 256 -18.99 12.95 -3.15
N CYS A 257 -17.75 13.12 -3.60
CA CYS A 257 -17.24 14.37 -4.14
C CYS A 257 -16.50 14.16 -5.48
N ALA A 258 -16.71 15.06 -6.44
CA ALA A 258 -16.07 15.03 -7.74
C ALA A 258 -14.53 15.06 -7.65
N PHE A 259 -14.00 15.84 -6.71
CA PHE A 259 -12.55 16.10 -6.59
C PHE A 259 -11.77 14.90 -6.05
N GLU A 260 -12.36 14.08 -5.19
CA GLU A 260 -11.68 12.94 -4.53
C GLU A 260 -11.26 11.85 -5.52
N GLY A 261 -11.85 11.81 -6.71
CA GLY A 261 -11.44 10.92 -7.79
C GLY A 261 -10.12 11.28 -8.48
N TYR A 262 -9.57 12.47 -8.25
CA TYR A 262 -8.45 13.00 -9.04
C TYR A 262 -7.12 13.06 -8.27
N PRO A 263 -5.98 13.09 -8.98
CA PRO A 263 -4.68 13.32 -8.37
C PRO A 263 -4.62 14.68 -7.64
N PRO A 264 -3.91 14.79 -6.50
CA PRO A 264 -3.76 16.05 -5.78
C PRO A 264 -3.17 17.19 -6.63
N LEU A 265 -3.51 18.42 -6.25
CA LEU A 265 -3.02 19.68 -6.83
C LEU A 265 -1.49 19.75 -6.78
N GLU A 266 -0.87 20.27 -7.83
CA GLU A 266 0.58 20.53 -7.84
C GLU A 266 0.83 21.98 -7.38
N ARG A 267 2.01 22.26 -6.80
CA ARG A 267 2.34 23.58 -6.24
C ARG A 267 2.13 24.73 -7.23
N LYS A 268 2.50 24.52 -8.50
CA LYS A 268 2.29 25.46 -9.62
C LYS A 268 0.82 25.86 -9.80
N ASP A 269 -0.13 24.96 -9.51
CA ASP A 269 -1.55 25.16 -9.74
C ASP A 269 -2.14 26.03 -8.63
N LEU A 270 -1.67 25.84 -7.39
CA LEU A 270 -1.92 26.73 -6.24
C LEU A 270 -1.31 28.12 -6.46
N GLU A 271 -0.06 28.19 -6.94
CA GLU A 271 0.64 29.46 -7.25
C GLU A 271 -0.01 30.22 -8.43
N GLN A 272 -0.73 29.51 -9.31
CA GLN A 272 -1.57 30.09 -10.38
C GLN A 272 -2.99 30.44 -9.92
N GLY A 273 -3.39 30.06 -8.70
CA GLY A 273 -4.72 30.33 -8.14
C GLY A 273 -5.85 29.49 -8.74
N LYS A 274 -5.55 28.33 -9.34
CA LYS A 274 -6.56 27.44 -9.95
C LYS A 274 -7.50 26.84 -8.91
N SER A 275 -8.76 26.66 -9.31
CA SER A 275 -9.78 25.88 -8.61
C SER A 275 -9.49 24.37 -8.66
N CYS A 276 -10.13 23.61 -7.77
CA CYS A 276 -10.14 22.15 -7.83
C CYS A 276 -10.75 21.65 -9.15
N ALA A 277 -11.87 22.25 -9.59
CA ALA A 277 -12.56 21.90 -10.82
C ALA A 277 -11.69 22.13 -12.07
N GLU A 278 -10.96 23.24 -12.18
CA GLU A 278 -10.04 23.50 -13.30
C GLU A 278 -8.95 22.42 -13.39
N VAL A 279 -8.28 22.08 -12.29
CA VAL A 279 -7.22 21.06 -12.32
C VAL A 279 -7.78 19.68 -12.63
N CYS A 280 -8.94 19.31 -12.07
CA CYS A 280 -9.60 18.04 -12.40
C CYS A 280 -10.01 17.97 -13.89
N LYS A 281 -10.52 19.07 -14.46
CA LYS A 281 -10.83 19.20 -15.90
C LYS A 281 -9.58 19.14 -16.78
N GLU A 282 -8.47 19.77 -16.39
CA GLU A 282 -7.18 19.64 -17.08
C GLU A 282 -6.67 18.20 -17.10
N LYS A 283 -6.73 17.47 -15.97
CA LYS A 283 -6.35 16.04 -15.93
C LYS A 283 -7.29 15.20 -16.80
N LEU A 284 -8.59 15.47 -16.76
CA LEU A 284 -9.60 14.78 -17.57
C LEU A 284 -9.36 14.98 -19.07
N ALA A 285 -9.12 16.22 -19.52
CA ALA A 285 -8.80 16.53 -20.91
C ALA A 285 -7.58 15.75 -21.42
N VAL A 286 -6.51 15.65 -20.61
CA VAL A 286 -5.32 14.84 -20.93
C VAL A 286 -5.65 13.35 -21.03
N TRP A 287 -6.53 12.82 -20.18
CA TRP A 287 -6.97 11.42 -20.28
C TRP A 287 -7.80 11.16 -21.54
N ILE A 288 -8.75 12.06 -21.88
CA ILE A 288 -9.60 11.92 -23.06
C ILE A 288 -8.76 12.01 -24.34
N LYS A 289 -7.81 12.95 -24.39
CA LYS A 289 -6.89 13.09 -25.52
C LYS A 289 -6.07 11.81 -25.77
N ARG A 290 -5.57 11.17 -24.70
CA ARG A 290 -4.83 9.89 -24.80
C ARG A 290 -5.72 8.69 -25.16
N LEU A 291 -7.01 8.70 -24.80
CA LEU A 291 -7.99 7.73 -25.28
C LEU A 291 -8.21 7.88 -26.79
N GLN A 292 -8.35 9.12 -27.27
CA GLN A 292 -8.58 9.43 -28.68
C GLN A 292 -7.35 9.15 -29.56
N GLU A 293 -6.15 9.53 -29.10
CA GLU A 293 -4.87 9.12 -29.69
C GLU A 293 -4.76 7.58 -29.78
N HIS A 294 -5.31 6.83 -28.82
CA HIS A 294 -5.33 5.37 -28.88
C HIS A 294 -6.31 4.84 -29.93
N TYR A 295 -7.49 5.44 -30.09
CA TYR A 295 -8.39 5.11 -31.21
C TYR A 295 -7.68 5.33 -32.54
N GLU A 296 -7.26 6.55 -32.85
CA GLU A 296 -6.70 6.92 -34.16
C GLU A 296 -5.55 6.02 -34.60
N ASN A 297 -4.67 5.64 -33.67
CA ASN A 297 -3.47 4.86 -33.98
C ASN A 297 -3.67 3.34 -33.88
N HIS A 298 -4.68 2.84 -33.15
CA HIS A 298 -4.79 1.41 -32.78
C HIS A 298 -6.23 0.86 -32.69
N GLN A 299 -7.19 1.41 -33.44
CA GLN A 299 -8.65 1.12 -33.36
C GLN A 299 -9.06 -0.30 -32.91
N ASN A 300 -8.46 -1.35 -33.47
CA ASN A 300 -8.86 -2.75 -33.22
C ASN A 300 -8.25 -3.40 -31.95
N ASN A 301 -7.31 -2.73 -31.27
CA ASN A 301 -6.50 -3.30 -30.20
C ASN A 301 -6.97 -2.94 -28.77
N LEU A 302 -7.96 -2.06 -28.62
CA LEU A 302 -8.55 -1.68 -27.33
C LEU A 302 -10.04 -2.08 -27.30
N LYS A 303 -10.43 -2.86 -26.29
CA LYS A 303 -11.83 -3.27 -26.08
C LYS A 303 -12.23 -3.09 -24.61
N VAL A 304 -13.48 -2.67 -24.40
CA VAL A 304 -14.09 -2.43 -23.09
C VAL A 304 -15.38 -3.24 -23.02
N THR A 305 -15.38 -4.33 -22.24
CA THR A 305 -16.54 -5.22 -22.09
C THR A 305 -17.30 -4.90 -20.81
N LEU A 306 -18.60 -4.63 -20.92
CA LEU A 306 -19.50 -4.26 -19.83
C LEU A 306 -20.30 -5.46 -19.31
N TRP A 307 -20.45 -5.56 -17.98
CA TRP A 307 -21.08 -6.68 -17.27
C TRP A 307 -21.92 -6.17 -16.08
N THR A 308 -23.20 -6.52 -15.99
CA THR A 308 -24.04 -6.22 -14.82
C THR A 308 -24.14 -7.41 -13.86
N GLY A 309 -24.41 -7.14 -12.57
CA GLY A 309 -24.68 -8.14 -11.54
C GLY A 309 -23.52 -8.38 -10.56
N ASP A 310 -23.75 -9.27 -9.59
CA ASP A 310 -22.80 -9.53 -8.48
C ASP A 310 -21.42 -10.00 -8.98
N GLY A 311 -20.40 -9.22 -8.63
CA GLY A 311 -19.02 -9.45 -9.02
C GLY A 311 -18.43 -10.76 -8.49
N LEU A 312 -18.85 -11.26 -7.31
CA LEU A 312 -18.36 -12.56 -6.82
C LEU A 312 -18.97 -13.74 -7.59
N THR A 313 -20.24 -13.62 -7.98
CA THR A 313 -20.93 -14.57 -8.87
C THR A 313 -20.31 -14.55 -10.26
N LEU A 314 -19.97 -13.38 -10.82
CA LEU A 314 -19.20 -13.31 -12.07
C LEU A 314 -17.82 -13.98 -11.93
N CYS A 315 -17.03 -13.61 -10.92
CA CYS A 315 -15.72 -14.20 -10.65
C CYS A 315 -15.77 -15.73 -10.49
N THR A 316 -16.87 -16.30 -9.98
CA THR A 316 -16.93 -17.73 -9.64
C THR A 316 -17.75 -18.62 -10.57
N SER A 317 -18.71 -18.08 -11.32
CA SER A 317 -19.51 -18.85 -12.30
C SER A 317 -19.98 -18.07 -13.53
N GLY A 318 -20.03 -16.74 -13.51
CA GLY A 318 -20.51 -15.93 -14.64
C GLY A 318 -19.48 -15.68 -15.75
N PHE A 319 -18.19 -15.46 -15.42
CA PHE A 319 -17.15 -15.36 -16.44
C PHE A 319 -16.90 -16.74 -17.10
N PRO A 320 -16.75 -16.83 -18.43
CA PRO A 320 -16.35 -18.07 -19.11
C PRO A 320 -15.03 -18.63 -18.55
N PRO A 321 -14.82 -19.97 -18.48
CA PRO A 321 -13.63 -20.54 -17.86
C PRO A 321 -12.28 -20.08 -18.45
N GLU A 322 -12.26 -19.75 -19.73
CA GLU A 322 -11.11 -19.26 -20.48
C GLU A 322 -10.79 -17.77 -20.26
N VAL A 323 -11.74 -17.00 -19.71
CA VAL A 323 -11.54 -15.57 -19.40
C VAL A 323 -10.79 -15.46 -18.07
N LEU A 324 -9.52 -15.08 -18.18
CA LEU A 324 -8.56 -14.86 -17.10
C LEU A 324 -7.83 -13.53 -17.31
N PHE A 325 -7.54 -12.83 -16.21
CA PHE A 325 -7.06 -11.45 -16.22
C PHE A 325 -5.58 -11.33 -15.79
N ASP A 326 -4.83 -10.46 -16.46
CA ASP A 326 -3.51 -10.05 -16.03
C ASP A 326 -3.60 -9.15 -14.77
N VAL A 327 -4.64 -8.33 -14.66
CA VAL A 327 -4.97 -7.51 -13.49
C VAL A 327 -6.45 -7.62 -13.12
N ILE A 328 -6.76 -7.73 -11.83
CA ILE A 328 -8.10 -7.52 -11.27
C ILE A 328 -7.99 -6.37 -10.26
N ASP A 329 -8.84 -5.36 -10.36
CA ASP A 329 -9.10 -4.40 -9.29
C ASP A 329 -10.50 -4.64 -8.74
N THR A 330 -10.70 -4.49 -7.44
CA THR A 330 -12.00 -4.66 -6.79
C THR A 330 -12.48 -3.42 -6.03
N SER A 331 -11.83 -2.26 -6.23
CA SER A 331 -12.10 -1.05 -5.45
C SER A 331 -12.14 -1.36 -3.94
N ASN A 332 -12.99 -0.68 -3.17
CA ASN A 332 -13.29 -0.97 -1.77
C ASN A 332 -14.31 -2.11 -1.55
N LEU A 333 -14.60 -2.98 -2.52
CA LEU A 333 -15.60 -4.06 -2.39
C LEU A 333 -15.38 -4.95 -1.15
N SER A 334 -14.12 -5.11 -0.71
CA SER A 334 -13.71 -5.77 0.53
C SER A 334 -14.38 -5.22 1.79
N ASP A 335 -14.75 -3.94 1.79
CA ASP A 335 -15.45 -3.26 2.88
C ASP A 335 -16.94 -3.61 2.95
N HIS A 336 -17.56 -4.03 1.84
CA HIS A 336 -19.00 -4.32 1.76
C HIS A 336 -19.33 -5.82 1.89
N ILE A 337 -18.42 -6.70 1.46
CA ILE A 337 -18.64 -8.15 1.44
C ILE A 337 -17.47 -8.97 2.01
N GLY A 338 -16.52 -8.31 2.67
CA GLY A 338 -15.42 -8.95 3.40
C GLY A 338 -14.27 -9.42 2.51
N LEU A 339 -13.05 -8.94 2.82
CA LEU A 339 -11.82 -9.22 2.08
C LEU A 339 -11.60 -10.70 1.75
N LEU A 340 -11.80 -11.63 2.70
CA LEU A 340 -11.59 -13.06 2.44
C LEU A 340 -12.52 -13.61 1.32
N ASN A 341 -13.76 -13.12 1.22
CA ASN A 341 -14.69 -13.54 0.16
C ASN A 341 -14.19 -13.05 -1.21
N VAL A 342 -13.73 -11.81 -1.28
CA VAL A 342 -13.14 -11.20 -2.49
C VAL A 342 -11.91 -11.98 -2.96
N LEU A 343 -10.94 -12.24 -2.07
CA LEU A 343 -9.70 -12.96 -2.40
C LEU A 343 -9.98 -14.36 -2.95
N VAL A 344 -10.86 -15.11 -2.28
CA VAL A 344 -11.22 -16.48 -2.65
C VAL A 344 -11.96 -16.54 -3.99
N CYS A 345 -12.79 -15.54 -4.30
CA CYS A 345 -13.52 -15.51 -5.57
C CYS A 345 -12.64 -15.06 -6.74
N CYS A 346 -11.74 -14.09 -6.53
CA CYS A 346 -10.93 -13.49 -7.60
C CYS A 346 -9.63 -14.27 -7.89
N SER A 347 -9.02 -14.93 -6.90
CA SER A 347 -7.75 -15.68 -7.05
C SER A 347 -7.72 -16.68 -8.23
N PRO A 348 -8.77 -17.48 -8.51
CA PRO A 348 -8.83 -18.34 -9.68
C PRO A 348 -8.68 -17.59 -11.01
N ARG A 349 -9.26 -16.39 -11.10
CA ARG A 349 -9.40 -15.59 -12.34
C ARG A 349 -8.14 -14.85 -12.77
N LEU A 350 -7.12 -14.79 -11.93
CA LEU A 350 -5.80 -14.30 -12.33
C LEU A 350 -5.15 -15.25 -13.36
N LYS A 351 -4.46 -14.71 -14.36
CA LYS A 351 -3.99 -15.45 -15.55
C LYS A 351 -2.63 -16.12 -15.37
N VAL A 352 -1.61 -15.39 -14.94
CA VAL A 352 -0.20 -15.82 -14.92
C VAL A 352 0.37 -15.86 -13.49
N PRO A 353 0.86 -17.02 -13.01
CA PRO A 353 1.49 -17.11 -11.69
C PRO A 353 2.74 -16.24 -11.55
N ASN A 354 2.88 -15.61 -10.39
CA ASN A 354 3.91 -14.64 -10.00
C ASN A 354 3.94 -13.33 -10.83
N VAL A 355 2.97 -13.10 -11.71
CA VAL A 355 2.89 -11.90 -12.56
C VAL A 355 1.53 -11.22 -12.45
N SER A 356 0.42 -11.96 -12.50
CA SER A 356 -0.92 -11.37 -12.47
C SER A 356 -1.33 -10.88 -11.08
N LEU A 357 -1.97 -9.70 -11.06
CA LEU A 357 -2.20 -8.90 -9.87
C LEU A 357 -3.70 -8.81 -9.52
N LEU A 358 -4.00 -8.77 -8.23
CA LEU A 358 -5.31 -8.44 -7.67
C LEU A 358 -5.12 -7.25 -6.72
N PHE A 359 -5.90 -6.19 -6.88
CA PHE A 359 -5.92 -5.02 -5.99
C PHE A 359 -7.23 -5.00 -5.20
N THR A 360 -7.13 -4.84 -3.89
CA THR A 360 -8.27 -4.72 -2.97
C THR A 360 -8.04 -3.53 -2.05
N SER A 361 -8.99 -2.60 -2.00
CA SER A 361 -8.93 -1.43 -1.11
C SER A 361 -9.74 -1.63 0.16
N SER A 362 -9.40 -0.87 1.20
CA SER A 362 -10.27 -0.64 2.35
C SER A 362 -10.18 0.82 2.78
N MET A 363 -11.33 1.42 3.03
CA MET A 363 -11.47 2.71 3.71
C MET A 363 -11.74 2.53 5.21
N LEU A 364 -12.27 1.37 5.60
CA LEU A 364 -12.74 1.10 6.96
C LEU A 364 -11.65 0.63 7.93
N TRP A 365 -10.47 0.22 7.44
CA TRP A 365 -9.43 -0.39 8.27
C TRP A 365 -9.01 0.47 9.47
N SER A 366 -8.88 1.79 9.29
CA SER A 366 -8.44 2.71 10.35
C SER A 366 -9.55 3.16 11.31
N HIS A 367 -10.81 2.74 11.11
CA HIS A 367 -11.89 3.01 12.06
C HIS A 367 -11.96 1.99 13.21
N ALA A 368 -11.43 0.77 13.01
CA ALA A 368 -11.60 -0.35 13.94
C ALA A 368 -10.29 -1.00 14.41
N TRP A 369 -9.16 -0.76 13.73
CA TRP A 369 -7.90 -1.47 13.97
C TRP A 369 -6.71 -0.53 14.13
N ASP A 370 -5.80 -0.86 15.05
CA ASP A 370 -4.63 -0.04 15.37
C ASP A 370 -3.50 -0.19 14.33
N SER A 371 -3.65 -1.14 13.39
CA SER A 371 -2.71 -1.38 12.28
C SER A 371 -3.35 -2.14 11.12
N ILE A 372 -2.74 -2.02 9.92
CA ILE A 372 -3.11 -2.81 8.73
C ILE A 372 -2.80 -4.31 8.90
N GLU A 373 -1.82 -4.68 9.74
CA GLU A 373 -1.54 -6.08 10.12
C GLU A 373 -2.68 -6.66 10.98
N GLU A 374 -3.23 -5.87 11.91
CA GLU A 374 -4.40 -6.27 12.69
C GLU A 374 -5.64 -6.43 11.80
N TYR A 375 -5.94 -5.45 10.93
CA TYR A 375 -7.01 -5.54 9.92
C TYR A 375 -6.88 -6.83 9.08
N TYR A 376 -5.68 -7.11 8.57
CA TYR A 376 -5.40 -8.32 7.79
C TYR A 376 -5.69 -9.60 8.60
N ASN A 377 -5.21 -9.69 9.84
CA ASN A 377 -5.43 -10.87 10.68
C ASN A 377 -6.92 -11.03 11.07
N LYS A 378 -7.63 -9.92 11.27
CA LYS A 378 -9.06 -9.89 11.60
C LYS A 378 -9.96 -10.21 10.40
N CYS A 379 -9.59 -9.82 9.19
CA CYS A 379 -10.34 -10.14 7.98
C CYS A 379 -9.98 -11.51 7.37
N VAL A 380 -8.68 -11.80 7.18
CA VAL A 380 -8.19 -13.00 6.45
C VAL A 380 -7.86 -14.16 7.40
N GLY A 381 -7.14 -13.90 8.50
CA GLY A 381 -6.85 -14.89 9.55
C GLY A 381 -5.85 -16.01 9.19
N VAL A 382 -5.34 -16.02 7.96
CA VAL A 382 -4.31 -16.96 7.48
C VAL A 382 -2.92 -16.33 7.69
N PRO A 383 -1.92 -17.04 8.26
CA PRO A 383 -0.54 -16.54 8.31
C PRO A 383 0.02 -16.22 6.90
N LEU A 384 0.77 -15.12 6.75
CA LEU A 384 1.24 -14.62 5.45
C LEU A 384 2.04 -15.66 4.65
N GLN A 385 2.84 -16.48 5.32
CA GLN A 385 3.60 -17.59 4.70
C GLN A 385 2.73 -18.74 4.18
N LEU A 386 1.46 -18.81 4.60
CA LEU A 386 0.50 -19.85 4.19
C LEU A 386 -0.52 -19.35 3.15
N LEU A 387 -0.72 -18.04 3.01
CA LEU A 387 -1.52 -17.42 1.93
C LEU A 387 -1.32 -18.09 0.56
N PRO A 388 -0.08 -18.38 0.11
CA PRO A 388 0.13 -18.91 -1.23
C PRO A 388 -0.43 -20.32 -1.38
N THR A 389 -0.51 -21.07 -0.28
CA THR A 389 -0.99 -22.46 -0.23
C THR A 389 -2.50 -22.52 -0.01
N VAL A 390 -3.04 -21.63 0.83
CA VAL A 390 -4.44 -21.67 1.26
C VAL A 390 -5.35 -20.90 0.29
N LEU A 391 -4.92 -19.74 -0.21
CA LEU A 391 -5.73 -18.88 -1.10
C LEU A 391 -5.18 -18.78 -2.53
N GLY A 392 -4.05 -19.42 -2.84
CA GLY A 392 -3.39 -19.30 -4.14
C GLY A 392 -2.82 -17.91 -4.43
N LEU A 393 -2.66 -17.04 -3.42
CA LEU A 393 -2.19 -15.66 -3.53
C LEU A 393 -0.96 -15.40 -2.66
N LYS A 394 -0.10 -14.48 -3.08
CA LYS A 394 0.92 -13.82 -2.25
C LYS A 394 0.47 -12.36 -2.04
N LEU A 395 0.84 -11.72 -0.93
CA LEU A 395 0.78 -10.27 -0.84
C LEU A 395 2.03 -9.68 -1.54
N ALA A 396 1.87 -8.61 -2.32
CA ALA A 396 2.95 -7.99 -3.13
C ALA A 396 3.85 -7.03 -2.30
N ILE A 397 3.34 -6.60 -1.16
CA ILE A 397 4.01 -5.80 -0.14
C ILE A 397 3.98 -6.63 1.14
N ASP A 398 5.09 -6.71 1.86
CA ASP A 398 5.08 -7.37 3.16
C ASP A 398 4.60 -6.38 4.23
N LEU A 399 3.49 -6.68 4.91
CA LEU A 399 2.95 -5.82 5.98
C LEU A 399 3.99 -5.63 7.09
N GLU A 400 4.85 -6.64 7.28
CA GLU A 400 5.88 -6.67 8.31
C GLU A 400 7.10 -5.79 8.00
N LEU A 401 7.25 -5.31 6.74
CA LEU A 401 8.21 -4.27 6.36
C LEU A 401 7.70 -2.85 6.69
N GLY A 402 6.41 -2.73 7.05
CA GLY A 402 5.80 -1.48 7.48
C GLY A 402 5.18 -0.65 6.34
N SER A 403 3.91 -0.93 6.03
CA SER A 403 2.96 0.19 5.88
C SER A 403 2.41 0.53 7.27
N LYS A 404 3.26 1.15 8.10
CA LYS A 404 2.74 2.24 8.93
C LYS A 404 2.70 3.44 7.99
N LYS A 405 1.56 4.14 7.95
CA LYS A 405 1.53 5.54 7.49
C LYS A 405 2.73 6.27 8.13
N LEU A 406 3.40 7.14 7.37
CA LEU A 406 4.45 8.01 7.92
C LEU A 406 3.94 8.57 9.25
N PRO A 407 4.73 8.52 10.35
CA PRO A 407 4.28 9.14 11.59
C PRO A 407 4.00 10.63 11.33
N ASP A 408 3.04 11.15 12.09
CA ASP A 408 2.44 12.49 12.00
C ASP A 408 1.33 12.63 10.93
N LYS A 409 0.07 12.68 11.44
CA LYS A 409 -1.26 12.75 10.76
C LYS A 409 -1.64 11.48 9.95
N LEU A 410 -2.84 10.95 10.20
CA LEU A 410 -3.23 9.58 9.84
C LEU A 410 -4.22 9.51 8.66
N ASP A 411 -4.33 10.60 7.89
CA ASP A 411 -5.64 10.99 7.33
C ASP A 411 -5.91 10.49 5.90
N SER A 412 -5.13 9.52 5.37
CA SER A 412 -5.55 8.84 4.12
C SER A 412 -6.78 7.98 4.38
N THR A 413 -7.85 8.25 3.65
CA THR A 413 -9.16 7.59 3.76
C THR A 413 -9.19 6.19 3.13
N GLU A 414 -8.16 5.78 2.41
CA GLU A 414 -8.00 4.46 1.78
C GLU A 414 -6.59 3.87 2.09
N GLU A 415 -6.49 2.54 2.15
CA GLU A 415 -5.24 1.77 1.93
C GLU A 415 -5.51 0.66 0.89
N THR A 416 -4.53 0.39 0.03
CA THR A 416 -4.67 -0.55 -1.10
C THR A 416 -3.71 -1.73 -0.94
N LEU A 417 -4.27 -2.92 -0.74
CA LEU A 417 -3.53 -4.19 -0.69
C LEU A 417 -3.42 -4.77 -2.11
N CYS A 418 -2.19 -4.98 -2.57
CA CYS A 418 -1.90 -5.65 -3.84
C CYS A 418 -1.47 -7.10 -3.59
N TRP A 419 -2.07 -8.04 -4.33
CA TRP A 419 -1.88 -9.48 -4.23
C TRP A 419 -1.40 -10.03 -5.58
N VAL A 420 -0.54 -11.04 -5.57
CA VAL A 420 0.01 -11.68 -6.77
C VAL A 420 -0.45 -13.13 -6.83
N LYS A 421 -0.89 -13.62 -8.00
CA LYS A 421 -1.21 -15.04 -8.18
C LYS A 421 0.01 -15.90 -7.80
N ALA A 422 -0.14 -16.90 -6.95
CA ALA A 422 0.96 -17.75 -6.52
C ALA A 422 1.20 -18.93 -7.48
N ASP A 423 2.45 -19.41 -7.54
CA ASP A 423 2.81 -20.58 -8.35
C ASP A 423 2.13 -21.87 -7.83
N PRO A 424 1.39 -22.62 -8.67
CA PRO A 424 0.85 -23.93 -8.30
C PRO A 424 1.90 -25.05 -8.31
N LYS A 425 3.07 -24.88 -8.95
CA LYS A 425 4.14 -25.90 -8.99
C LYS A 425 4.85 -25.99 -7.63
N ARG A 426 4.39 -26.89 -6.76
CA ARG A 426 4.98 -27.10 -5.44
C ARG A 426 5.15 -28.57 -5.08
N THR A 427 5.99 -28.81 -4.09
CA THR A 427 6.01 -30.08 -3.35
C THR A 427 4.60 -30.32 -2.79
N LEU A 428 3.96 -31.39 -3.26
CA LEU A 428 2.60 -31.75 -2.84
C LEU A 428 2.58 -32.09 -1.34
N LEU A 429 1.62 -31.51 -0.63
CA LEU A 429 1.50 -31.61 0.81
C LEU A 429 0.89 -32.97 1.20
N THR A 430 1.55 -33.65 2.12
CA THR A 430 1.05 -34.89 2.73
C THR A 430 0.31 -34.52 4.01
N ILE A 431 -0.97 -34.86 4.12
CA ILE A 431 -1.80 -34.53 5.28
C ILE A 431 -1.70 -35.65 6.34
N ASP A 432 -0.51 -35.89 6.91
CA ASP A 432 -0.32 -36.83 8.03
C ASP A 432 0.05 -36.16 9.37
N LYS A 433 -0.78 -35.14 9.70
CA LYS A 433 -0.98 -34.45 11.00
C LYS A 433 -0.15 -33.18 11.22
N ALA A 434 -0.79 -32.19 11.85
CA ALA A 434 -0.20 -31.01 12.48
C ALA A 434 0.74 -30.11 11.63
N THR A 435 0.54 -30.03 10.31
CA THR A 435 1.12 -28.92 9.53
C THR A 435 0.36 -27.61 9.79
N ASP A 436 1.04 -26.46 9.71
CA ASP A 436 0.42 -25.15 9.95
C ASP A 436 -0.76 -24.86 9.00
N VAL A 437 -0.76 -25.49 7.82
CA VAL A 437 -1.86 -25.46 6.85
C VAL A 437 -3.15 -26.04 7.44
N VAL A 438 -3.07 -27.12 8.22
CA VAL A 438 -4.24 -27.68 8.92
C VAL A 438 -4.72 -26.73 10.01
N GLN A 439 -3.81 -26.08 10.74
CA GLN A 439 -4.19 -25.06 11.74
C GLN A 439 -4.83 -23.82 11.11
N ALA A 440 -4.34 -23.37 9.95
CA ALA A 440 -4.98 -22.30 9.18
C ALA A 440 -6.38 -22.71 8.68
N LEU A 441 -6.55 -23.94 8.18
CA LEU A 441 -7.86 -24.45 7.76
C LEU A 441 -8.83 -24.63 8.93
N LEU A 442 -8.36 -24.99 10.14
CA LEU A 442 -9.18 -25.03 11.36
C LEU A 442 -9.64 -23.63 11.77
N ARG A 443 -8.75 -22.63 11.84
CA ARG A 443 -9.12 -21.22 12.10
C ARG A 443 -10.09 -20.66 11.07
N LEU A 444 -9.89 -21.00 9.80
CA LEU A 444 -10.83 -20.66 8.74
C LEU A 444 -12.19 -21.36 8.92
N THR A 445 -12.22 -22.59 9.43
CA THR A 445 -13.46 -23.31 9.75
C THR A 445 -14.19 -22.63 10.91
N GLU A 446 -13.50 -22.34 12.00
CA GLU A 446 -14.02 -21.60 13.17
C GLU A 446 -14.65 -20.27 12.75
N ARG A 447 -13.97 -19.50 11.89
CA ARG A 447 -14.47 -18.22 11.37
C ARG A 447 -15.62 -18.40 10.38
N CYS A 448 -15.51 -19.30 9.41
CA CYS A 448 -16.51 -19.48 8.35
C CYS A 448 -17.83 -20.09 8.83
N PHE A 449 -17.84 -20.76 9.99
CA PHE A 449 -19.06 -21.22 10.68
C PHE A 449 -19.44 -20.34 11.89
N ASN A 450 -18.70 -19.24 12.13
CA ASN A 450 -18.77 -18.38 13.31
C ASN A 450 -18.90 -19.14 14.66
N LEU A 451 -18.07 -20.17 14.85
CA LEU A 451 -18.13 -21.05 16.03
C LEU A 451 -17.82 -20.33 17.35
N ALA A 452 -17.16 -19.17 17.28
CA ALA A 452 -16.87 -18.30 18.42
C ALA A 452 -18.02 -17.34 18.78
N ASN A 453 -19.09 -17.26 17.97
CA ASN A 453 -20.09 -16.19 18.02
C ASN A 453 -19.47 -14.78 18.02
N GLU A 454 -18.39 -14.56 17.25
CA GLU A 454 -17.82 -13.23 17.06
C GLU A 454 -18.81 -12.37 16.26
N ILE A 455 -19.36 -11.35 16.93
CA ILE A 455 -20.22 -10.35 16.29
C ILE A 455 -19.33 -9.27 15.68
N ILE A 456 -18.91 -9.48 14.44
CA ILE A 456 -18.13 -8.50 13.66
C ILE A 456 -19.09 -7.41 13.15
N HIS A 457 -19.59 -6.56 14.06
CA HIS A 457 -20.50 -5.45 13.73
C HIS A 457 -19.79 -4.15 13.32
N TYR A 458 -18.46 -4.12 13.34
CA TYR A 458 -17.69 -2.94 12.96
C TYR A 458 -17.53 -2.86 11.44
N THR A 459 -18.50 -2.13 10.85
CA THR A 459 -18.51 -1.57 9.50
C THR A 459 -18.33 -2.58 8.35
N GLY A 460 -19.46 -2.95 7.73
CA GLY A 460 -19.55 -3.47 6.36
C GLY A 460 -19.08 -4.90 6.09
N VAL A 461 -18.10 -5.44 6.82
CA VAL A 461 -17.56 -6.79 6.58
C VAL A 461 -18.60 -7.87 6.88
N THR A 462 -19.22 -8.44 5.84
CA THR A 462 -19.97 -9.69 5.99
C THR A 462 -19.01 -10.82 6.38
N SER A 463 -19.35 -11.56 7.43
CA SER A 463 -18.54 -12.71 7.86
C SER A 463 -18.39 -13.71 6.71
N PRO A 464 -17.20 -14.31 6.52
CA PRO A 464 -17.02 -15.36 5.53
C PRO A 464 -17.91 -16.56 5.91
N SER A 465 -18.37 -17.29 4.89
CA SER A 465 -19.41 -18.30 5.02
C SER A 465 -18.86 -19.73 4.89
N PRO A 466 -19.65 -20.78 5.20
CA PRO A 466 -19.25 -22.15 4.91
C PRO A 466 -18.96 -22.39 3.42
N LEU A 467 -19.62 -21.64 2.52
CA LEU A 467 -19.32 -21.66 1.08
C LEU A 467 -17.92 -21.07 0.79
N THR A 468 -17.50 -20.04 1.51
CA THR A 468 -16.14 -19.47 1.43
C THR A 468 -15.10 -20.53 1.80
N LEU A 469 -15.32 -21.29 2.87
CA LEU A 469 -14.46 -22.41 3.26
C LEU A 469 -14.42 -23.51 2.19
N LEU A 470 -15.57 -23.91 1.64
CA LEU A 470 -15.64 -24.93 0.58
C LEU A 470 -14.87 -24.50 -0.68
N ARG A 471 -14.95 -23.22 -1.06
CA ARG A 471 -14.16 -22.66 -2.16
C ARG A 471 -12.65 -22.71 -1.87
N ILE A 472 -12.22 -22.37 -0.65
CA ILE A 472 -10.81 -22.49 -0.20
C ILE A 472 -10.34 -23.95 -0.29
N ILE A 473 -11.11 -24.90 0.24
CA ILE A 473 -10.77 -26.33 0.22
C ILE A 473 -10.65 -26.83 -1.22
N HIS A 474 -11.58 -26.47 -2.11
CA HIS A 474 -11.52 -26.83 -3.54
C HIS A 474 -10.29 -26.24 -4.25
N GLN A 475 -9.90 -25.00 -3.95
CA GLN A 475 -8.70 -24.37 -4.53
C GLN A 475 -7.40 -24.99 -4.02
N ALA A 476 -7.36 -25.39 -2.74
CA ALA A 476 -6.21 -26.07 -2.15
C ALA A 476 -6.14 -27.56 -2.51
N GLN A 477 -7.25 -28.19 -2.91
CA GLN A 477 -7.36 -29.64 -3.18
C GLN A 477 -6.24 -30.20 -4.09
N PRO A 478 -5.84 -29.56 -5.21
CA PRO A 478 -4.78 -30.07 -6.08
C PRO A 478 -3.37 -30.09 -5.44
N LEU A 479 -3.18 -29.40 -4.32
CA LEU A 479 -1.90 -29.34 -3.60
C LEU A 479 -1.71 -30.50 -2.61
N PHE A 480 -2.74 -31.30 -2.33
CA PHE A 480 -2.69 -32.40 -1.37
C PHE A 480 -2.55 -33.77 -2.06
N LYS A 481 -1.69 -34.65 -1.52
CA LYS A 481 -1.44 -35.97 -2.11
C LYS A 481 -1.87 -37.14 -1.23
N GLY A 482 -2.66 -38.04 -1.82
CA GLY A 482 -2.77 -39.45 -1.45
C GLY A 482 -2.81 -40.29 -2.74
N GLY A 483 -1.90 -41.24 -2.98
CA GLY A 483 -0.71 -41.59 -2.21
C GLY A 483 0.27 -42.43 -3.04
N GLY A 484 1.41 -42.80 -2.44
CA GLY A 484 2.47 -43.59 -3.10
C GLY A 484 3.48 -42.73 -3.90
N HIS A 485 4.79 -42.97 -3.84
CA HIS A 485 5.57 -43.61 -2.78
C HIS A 485 6.55 -42.58 -2.22
N ILE A 486 6.73 -42.55 -0.89
CA ILE A 486 7.82 -41.84 -0.24
C ILE A 486 8.69 -42.90 0.44
N ASN A 487 9.99 -42.89 0.19
CA ASN A 487 10.90 -43.87 0.80
C ASN A 487 11.24 -43.53 2.26
N PHE A 488 10.80 -42.34 2.72
CA PHE A 488 11.07 -41.79 4.04
C PHE A 488 9.81 -41.18 4.64
N LYS A 489 9.67 -41.26 5.95
CA LYS A 489 8.68 -40.51 6.73
C LYS A 489 9.41 -39.66 7.76
N VAL A 490 9.07 -38.37 7.84
CA VAL A 490 9.66 -37.47 8.85
C VAL A 490 9.07 -37.84 10.21
N LEU A 491 9.91 -38.16 11.19
CA LEU A 491 9.50 -38.41 12.57
C LEU A 491 9.75 -37.22 13.50
N LYS A 492 10.84 -36.48 13.25
CA LYS A 492 11.25 -35.34 14.07
C LYS A 492 12.05 -34.34 13.24
N VAL A 493 11.85 -33.04 13.47
CA VAL A 493 12.78 -31.98 13.06
C VAL A 493 12.86 -30.97 14.19
N GLU A 494 14.08 -30.55 14.54
CA GLU A 494 14.38 -29.55 15.57
C GLU A 494 15.39 -28.54 15.02
N GLU A 495 15.08 -27.25 15.13
CA GLU A 495 15.98 -26.17 14.72
C GLU A 495 16.78 -25.67 15.93
N ASN A 496 18.11 -25.71 15.81
CA ASN A 496 19.06 -25.15 16.78
C ASN A 496 19.72 -23.89 16.21
N ILE A 497 20.48 -23.16 17.04
CA ILE A 497 21.14 -21.91 16.64
C ILE A 497 22.11 -22.13 15.46
N HIS A 498 22.75 -23.30 15.36
CA HIS A 498 23.79 -23.59 14.35
C HIS A 498 23.50 -24.82 13.46
N SER A 499 22.41 -25.55 13.66
CA SER A 499 22.05 -26.70 12.83
C SER A 499 20.58 -27.10 12.91
N TYR A 500 20.15 -27.99 12.02
CA TYR A 500 18.87 -28.69 12.07
C TYR A 500 19.10 -30.16 12.40
N SER A 501 18.51 -30.64 13.50
CA SER A 501 18.42 -32.07 13.78
C SER A 501 17.17 -32.63 13.13
N ALA A 502 17.26 -33.76 12.42
CA ALA A 502 16.09 -34.45 11.87
C ALA A 502 16.19 -35.96 12.02
N GLU A 503 15.05 -36.62 12.24
CA GLU A 503 14.92 -38.07 12.30
C GLU A 503 13.88 -38.51 11.27
N LEU A 504 14.28 -39.41 10.37
CA LEU A 504 13.44 -39.98 9.33
C LEU A 504 13.31 -41.50 9.52
N GLU A 505 12.11 -42.05 9.40
CA GLU A 505 11.84 -43.47 9.24
C GLU A 505 12.00 -43.88 7.77
N ILE A 506 12.54 -45.07 7.50
CA ILE A 506 12.80 -45.60 6.16
C ILE A 506 11.70 -46.61 5.81
N LEU A 507 10.84 -46.25 4.87
CA LEU A 507 9.67 -47.06 4.51
C LEU A 507 10.00 -48.25 3.59
N ASP A 508 11.11 -48.19 2.84
CA ASP A 508 11.72 -49.36 2.18
C ASP A 508 13.17 -49.56 2.66
N SER A 509 13.31 -50.31 3.75
CA SER A 509 14.62 -50.67 4.30
C SER A 509 15.37 -51.73 3.47
N ALA A 510 14.74 -52.38 2.49
CA ALA A 510 15.39 -53.36 1.61
C ALA A 510 16.23 -52.66 0.54
N ILE A 511 15.71 -51.59 -0.07
CA ILE A 511 16.37 -50.82 -1.13
C ILE A 511 17.29 -49.73 -0.54
N CYS A 512 16.87 -49.02 0.50
CA CYS A 512 17.61 -47.88 1.05
C CYS A 512 18.78 -48.33 1.98
N LYS A 513 19.92 -48.68 1.39
CA LYS A 513 21.16 -49.04 2.12
C LYS A 513 22.17 -47.88 2.16
N ALA A 514 22.93 -47.76 3.25
CA ALA A 514 23.87 -46.65 3.45
C ALA A 514 24.94 -46.52 2.33
N LYS A 515 25.44 -47.64 1.80
CA LYS A 515 26.42 -47.66 0.69
C LYS A 515 25.85 -47.16 -0.66
N THR A 516 24.53 -47.03 -0.79
CA THR A 516 23.87 -46.51 -2.00
C THR A 516 23.22 -45.14 -1.78
N MET A 517 23.39 -44.54 -0.59
CA MET A 517 22.89 -43.20 -0.26
C MET A 517 23.81 -42.14 -0.87
N LYS A 518 23.22 -41.19 -1.61
CA LYS A 518 23.87 -39.97 -2.08
C LYS A 518 23.11 -38.78 -1.52
N ILE A 519 23.85 -37.82 -0.97
CA ILE A 519 23.32 -36.53 -0.53
C ILE A 519 23.90 -35.45 -1.43
N SER A 520 23.07 -34.50 -1.86
CA SER A 520 23.51 -33.37 -2.69
C SER A 520 22.66 -32.14 -2.42
N GLN A 521 23.23 -30.96 -2.68
CA GLN A 521 22.44 -29.72 -2.78
C GLN A 521 21.68 -29.75 -4.12
N PRO A 522 20.47 -29.18 -4.22
CA PRO A 522 19.94 -28.71 -5.51
C PRO A 522 20.74 -27.47 -5.93
N ASP A 523 21.23 -27.41 -7.17
CA ASP A 523 22.10 -26.33 -7.66
C ASP A 523 21.44 -24.93 -7.62
N LEU A 524 20.12 -24.88 -7.49
CA LEU A 524 19.29 -23.68 -7.37
C LEU A 524 18.60 -23.52 -6.00
N SER A 525 19.00 -24.30 -4.98
CA SER A 525 18.40 -24.23 -3.63
C SER A 525 19.44 -24.38 -2.51
N PRO A 526 20.10 -23.29 -2.10
CA PRO A 526 21.10 -23.31 -1.01
C PRO A 526 20.51 -23.65 0.37
N ALA A 527 19.19 -23.58 0.56
CA ALA A 527 18.48 -24.08 1.74
C ALA A 527 17.93 -25.52 1.59
N GLY A 528 18.23 -26.19 0.47
CA GLY A 528 17.71 -27.52 0.13
C GLY A 528 18.74 -28.64 0.31
N VAL A 529 18.27 -29.81 0.73
CA VAL A 529 19.03 -31.08 0.76
C VAL A 529 18.27 -32.12 -0.04
N GLN A 530 18.95 -32.80 -0.96
CA GLN A 530 18.44 -34.00 -1.63
C GLN A 530 19.10 -35.25 -1.07
N ILE A 531 18.33 -36.32 -0.89
CA ILE A 531 18.79 -37.64 -0.45
C ILE A 531 18.27 -38.67 -1.47
N LYS A 532 19.17 -39.22 -2.28
CA LYS A 532 18.87 -40.24 -3.29
C LYS A 532 19.47 -41.59 -2.86
N PHE A 533 18.83 -42.69 -3.27
CA PHE A 533 19.41 -44.02 -3.17
C PHE A 533 19.53 -44.62 -4.57
N ASP A 534 20.73 -45.05 -4.97
CA ASP A 534 21.02 -45.46 -6.36
C ASP A 534 20.17 -46.63 -6.89
N ARG A 535 19.51 -47.39 -6.00
CA ARG A 535 18.64 -48.52 -6.34
C ARG A 535 17.15 -48.21 -6.21
N ALA A 536 16.77 -47.02 -5.73
CA ALA A 536 15.37 -46.63 -5.57
C ALA A 536 14.81 -46.08 -6.89
N LYS A 537 13.66 -46.61 -7.32
CA LYS A 537 12.88 -46.05 -8.43
C LYS A 537 12.02 -44.90 -7.91
N GLY A 538 12.44 -43.67 -8.17
CA GLY A 538 11.73 -42.45 -7.78
C GLY A 538 12.63 -41.22 -7.76
N ASP A 539 12.04 -40.06 -7.50
CA ASP A 539 12.80 -38.82 -7.28
C ASP A 539 13.60 -38.87 -5.97
N PRO A 540 14.70 -38.08 -5.86
CA PRO A 540 15.39 -37.88 -4.60
C PRO A 540 14.45 -37.30 -3.53
N GLN A 541 14.55 -37.79 -2.29
CA GLN A 541 13.86 -37.15 -1.18
C GLN A 541 14.43 -35.76 -0.98
N ARG A 542 13.60 -34.72 -1.07
CA ARG A 542 14.02 -33.33 -0.84
C ARG A 542 13.56 -32.86 0.54
N MET A 543 14.40 -32.09 1.20
CA MET A 543 14.11 -31.34 2.42
C MET A 543 14.55 -29.88 2.19
N HIS A 544 13.84 -28.92 2.78
CA HIS A 544 14.20 -27.50 2.72
C HIS A 544 14.12 -26.91 4.12
N PHE A 545 15.00 -25.97 4.42
CA PHE A 545 15.22 -25.43 5.76
C PHE A 545 15.06 -23.90 5.80
N SER A 546 14.93 -23.33 7.00
CA SER A 546 14.64 -21.90 7.22
C SER A 546 15.81 -20.97 6.86
N CYS A 547 17.04 -21.46 6.77
CA CYS A 547 18.19 -20.75 6.22
C CYS A 547 19.09 -21.69 5.39
N TYR A 548 20.20 -21.15 4.86
CA TYR A 548 21.12 -21.90 4.01
C TYR A 548 21.83 -23.01 4.80
N VAL A 549 22.07 -24.14 4.15
CA VAL A 549 22.65 -25.33 4.78
C VAL A 549 24.00 -25.66 4.14
N ASP A 550 25.00 -25.91 4.98
CA ASP A 550 26.29 -26.42 4.54
C ASP A 550 26.28 -27.95 4.56
N ILE A 551 26.07 -28.56 3.39
CA ILE A 551 26.05 -30.02 3.24
C ILE A 551 27.44 -30.64 3.50
N SER A 552 28.54 -29.87 3.38
CA SER A 552 29.90 -30.39 3.57
C SER A 552 30.26 -30.63 5.05
N SER A 553 29.79 -29.81 5.98
CA SER A 553 29.92 -30.06 7.43
C SER A 553 28.72 -30.82 8.05
N SER A 554 27.61 -30.96 7.31
CA SER A 554 26.44 -31.74 7.71
C SER A 554 26.71 -33.24 7.85
N LYS A 555 25.97 -33.92 8.74
CA LYS A 555 26.16 -35.34 9.08
C LYS A 555 24.86 -36.12 8.94
N PHE A 556 24.93 -37.27 8.26
CA PHE A 556 23.79 -38.13 7.95
C PHE A 556 24.14 -39.58 8.31
N GLN A 557 23.35 -40.24 9.18
CA GLN A 557 23.66 -41.54 9.77
C GLN A 557 22.49 -42.52 9.67
N LEU A 558 22.69 -43.64 8.96
CA LEU A 558 21.66 -44.66 8.74
C LEU A 558 21.70 -45.75 9.83
N SER A 559 20.66 -45.84 10.65
CA SER A 559 20.51 -46.84 11.70
C SER A 559 20.16 -48.21 11.12
N ARG A 560 21.13 -49.14 11.17
CA ARG A 560 20.97 -50.53 10.68
C ARG A 560 20.00 -51.38 11.51
N LYS A 561 19.66 -50.97 12.74
CA LYS A 561 18.77 -51.73 13.65
C LYS A 561 17.31 -51.26 13.61
N VAL A 562 17.06 -49.98 13.34
CA VAL A 562 15.74 -49.35 13.53
C VAL A 562 15.12 -48.89 12.20
N GLY A 563 15.85 -48.97 11.08
CA GLY A 563 15.34 -48.50 9.79
C GLY A 563 15.10 -46.99 9.80
N LYS A 564 16.05 -46.21 10.32
CA LYS A 564 15.95 -44.75 10.44
C LYS A 564 17.19 -44.03 9.89
N LEU A 565 17.02 -42.82 9.38
CA LEU A 565 18.10 -41.88 9.07
C LEU A 565 18.09 -40.74 10.10
N PHE A 566 19.23 -40.49 10.73
CA PHE A 566 19.44 -39.32 11.58
C PHE A 566 20.28 -38.28 10.83
N CYS A 567 19.82 -37.05 10.80
CA CYS A 567 20.47 -35.92 10.13
C CYS A 567 20.82 -34.85 11.18
N ASN A 568 22.02 -34.30 11.10
CA ASN A 568 22.40 -33.06 11.78
C ASN A 568 23.00 -32.14 10.71
N ILE A 569 22.21 -31.16 10.28
CA ILE A 569 22.43 -30.40 9.06
C ILE A 569 22.89 -28.99 9.46
N SER A 570 24.17 -28.69 9.22
CA SER A 570 24.79 -27.43 9.62
C SER A 570 24.13 -26.24 8.92
N LYS A 571 23.82 -25.19 9.69
CA LYS A 571 23.48 -23.88 9.13
C LYS A 571 24.73 -23.22 8.58
N LEU A 572 24.63 -22.56 7.43
CA LEU A 572 25.67 -21.66 6.96
C LEU A 572 25.71 -20.44 7.90
N SER A 573 26.89 -20.09 8.42
CA SER A 573 27.06 -19.17 9.56
C SER A 573 26.72 -17.69 9.29
N GLU A 574 26.18 -17.37 8.11
CA GLU A 574 25.75 -16.03 7.68
C GLU A 574 24.22 -15.82 7.86
N GLY A 575 23.52 -16.77 8.50
CA GLY A 575 22.06 -16.97 8.39
C GLY A 575 21.14 -16.45 9.52
N THR A 576 21.53 -15.43 10.29
CA THR A 576 20.74 -14.74 11.35
C THR A 576 21.39 -13.36 11.62
N VAL A 577 20.73 -12.23 11.95
CA VAL A 577 19.48 -11.91 12.68
C VAL A 577 18.71 -10.74 11.99
N GLY A 578 17.48 -10.39 12.45
CA GLY A 578 16.63 -9.25 12.02
C GLY A 578 17.22 -7.83 12.21
N GLU A 579 16.49 -6.73 11.96
CA GLU A 579 15.09 -6.49 12.38
C GLU A 579 14.04 -7.30 11.63
N ARG A 580 14.05 -7.32 10.28
CA ARG A 580 13.32 -8.31 9.46
C ARG A 580 13.91 -8.46 8.07
N VAL A 581 15.23 -8.72 8.06
CA VAL A 581 16.17 -8.44 6.96
C VAL A 581 15.66 -8.81 5.56
N ILE A 582 15.10 -7.80 4.88
CA ILE A 582 14.81 -7.77 3.44
C ILE A 582 13.86 -8.91 3.02
N GLN A 583 12.58 -8.66 3.30
CA GLN A 583 11.43 -9.38 2.74
C GLN A 583 11.32 -9.08 1.22
N ASN A 584 10.20 -9.40 0.57
CA ASN A 584 10.15 -9.54 -0.89
C ASN A 584 9.19 -8.55 -1.60
N PRO A 585 9.62 -7.30 -1.90
CA PRO A 585 8.83 -6.36 -2.68
C PRO A 585 8.61 -6.86 -4.11
N ALA A 586 7.56 -6.35 -4.74
CA ALA A 586 7.37 -6.45 -6.18
C ALA A 586 8.57 -5.88 -6.98
N PRO A 587 8.77 -6.32 -8.23
CA PRO A 587 9.61 -5.62 -9.20
C PRO A 587 9.25 -4.13 -9.26
N LEU A 588 10.26 -3.24 -9.18
CA LEU A 588 10.03 -1.80 -9.32
C LEU A 588 10.08 -1.38 -10.80
N PRO A 589 9.00 -0.84 -11.38
CA PRO A 589 8.93 -0.47 -12.79
C PRO A 589 9.56 0.92 -13.01
N PHE A 590 10.89 1.04 -12.94
CA PHE A 590 11.63 2.31 -13.15
C PHE A 590 11.39 3.02 -14.50
N HIS A 591 10.63 2.41 -15.41
CA HIS A 591 10.19 3.00 -16.67
C HIS A 591 8.82 3.70 -16.58
N ALA A 592 8.00 3.36 -15.58
CA ALA A 592 6.68 3.95 -15.30
C ALA A 592 6.71 4.86 -14.05
N MET A 593 7.62 4.62 -13.10
CA MET A 593 7.79 5.45 -11.90
C MET A 593 8.18 6.89 -12.28
N ARG A 594 7.53 7.88 -11.65
CA ARG A 594 7.88 9.30 -11.82
C ARG A 594 9.23 9.61 -11.15
N GLU A 595 10.03 10.45 -11.81
CA GLU A 595 11.29 10.96 -11.27
C GLU A 595 11.07 11.81 -10.02
N TRP A 596 12.04 11.81 -9.11
CA TRP A 596 12.04 12.66 -7.93
C TRP A 596 12.68 14.02 -8.26
N ASP A 597 11.88 15.07 -8.46
CA ASP A 597 12.41 16.43 -8.71
C ASP A 597 13.02 17.02 -7.44
N GLY A 598 14.35 17.17 -7.44
CA GLY A 598 15.12 17.73 -6.34
C GLY A 598 14.84 19.21 -6.05
N LYS A 599 14.31 19.98 -7.01
CA LYS A 599 14.16 21.45 -6.89
C LYS A 599 13.11 21.90 -5.87
N LEU A 600 12.28 20.99 -5.38
CA LEU A 600 11.19 21.26 -4.43
C LEU A 600 11.21 20.32 -3.21
N THR A 601 12.27 19.52 -3.02
CA THR A 601 12.19 18.36 -2.11
C THR A 601 13.39 18.16 -1.20
N ASP A 602 14.34 19.09 -1.18
CA ASP A 602 15.54 19.02 -0.34
C ASP A 602 15.18 18.92 1.17
N GLU A 603 14.22 19.73 1.63
CA GLU A 603 13.73 19.69 3.01
C GLU A 603 12.76 18.53 3.26
N SER A 604 11.83 18.26 2.33
CA SER A 604 10.88 17.15 2.44
C SER A 604 11.60 15.79 2.52
N CYS A 605 12.59 15.56 1.66
CA CYS A 605 13.40 14.35 1.71
C CYS A 605 14.30 14.33 2.96
N SER A 606 14.88 15.47 3.38
CA SER A 606 15.63 15.53 4.65
C SER A 606 14.75 15.15 5.84
N LYS A 607 13.50 15.62 5.91
CA LYS A 607 12.51 15.21 6.90
C LYS A 607 12.19 13.70 6.80
N MET A 608 12.05 13.14 5.60
CA MET A 608 11.88 11.68 5.42
C MET A 608 13.11 10.86 5.84
N LEU A 609 14.34 11.36 5.64
CA LEU A 609 15.57 10.72 6.10
C LEU A 609 15.68 10.77 7.63
N VAL A 610 15.32 11.89 8.27
CA VAL A 610 15.19 11.98 9.74
C VAL A 610 14.14 10.98 10.26
N ARG A 611 13.03 10.78 9.52
CA ARG A 611 12.01 9.77 9.85
C ARG A 611 12.49 8.31 9.76
N MET A 612 13.71 8.03 9.34
CA MET A 612 14.31 6.69 9.53
C MET A 612 14.79 6.46 10.98
N PHE A 613 14.86 7.49 11.83
CA PHE A 613 15.50 7.45 13.15
C PHE A 613 14.51 7.84 14.25
N HIS A 614 13.61 6.90 14.60
CA HIS A 614 12.45 7.19 15.44
C HIS A 614 12.45 6.60 16.85
N THR A 615 13.35 5.67 17.20
CA THR A 615 13.48 5.25 18.61
C THR A 615 14.25 6.29 19.41
N LYS A 616 14.06 6.32 20.73
CA LYS A 616 14.87 7.17 21.63
C LYS A 616 16.37 6.83 21.51
N SER A 617 16.71 5.56 21.25
CA SER A 617 18.08 5.12 21.03
C SER A 617 18.66 5.64 19.72
N ASP A 618 17.90 5.62 18.60
CA ASP A 618 18.35 6.21 17.33
C ASP A 618 18.67 7.71 17.53
N MET A 619 17.81 8.46 18.23
CA MET A 619 18.01 9.89 18.50
C MET A 619 19.18 10.17 19.45
N GLU A 620 19.39 9.37 20.49
CA GLU A 620 20.56 9.50 21.37
C GLU A 620 21.88 9.21 20.64
N LEU A 621 21.90 8.21 19.75
CA LEU A 621 23.06 7.88 18.91
C LEU A 621 23.36 9.00 17.91
N LYS A 622 22.32 9.54 17.24
CA LYS A 622 22.38 10.71 16.37
C LYS A 622 23.00 11.92 17.06
N LEU A 623 22.45 12.32 18.21
CA LEU A 623 22.93 13.46 19.00
C LEU A 623 24.39 13.29 19.43
N GLN A 624 24.78 12.07 19.81
CA GLN A 624 26.16 11.75 20.21
C GLN A 624 27.11 11.47 19.04
N ARG A 625 26.62 11.49 17.79
CA ARG A 625 27.35 11.11 16.56
C ARG A 625 28.06 9.74 16.67
N LYS A 626 27.38 8.77 17.27
CA LYS A 626 27.89 7.39 17.46
C LYS A 626 27.23 6.42 16.49
N GLY A 627 28.00 5.43 16.03
CA GLY A 627 27.44 4.24 15.40
C GLY A 627 26.65 3.40 16.42
N GLY A 628 25.71 2.62 15.94
CA GLY A 628 24.73 1.87 16.72
C GLY A 628 24.67 0.39 16.38
N PRO A 629 23.51 -0.27 16.57
CA PRO A 629 23.26 -1.60 16.04
C PRO A 629 23.39 -1.63 14.49
N PRO A 630 23.67 -2.78 13.86
CA PRO A 630 23.89 -2.88 12.41
C PRO A 630 22.75 -2.32 11.55
N PHE A 631 21.52 -2.33 12.06
CA PHE A 631 20.36 -1.72 11.40
C PHE A 631 20.31 -0.19 11.49
N PHE A 632 20.83 0.41 12.57
CA PHE A 632 21.01 1.86 12.66
C PHE A 632 22.13 2.33 11.71
N ASP A 633 23.27 1.64 11.70
CA ASP A 633 24.40 1.98 10.81
C ASP A 633 24.00 1.82 9.33
N LEU A 634 23.23 0.78 8.98
CA LEU A 634 22.66 0.63 7.63
C LEU A 634 21.71 1.79 7.28
N ARG A 635 20.86 2.22 8.23
CA ARG A 635 19.99 3.40 8.03
C ARG A 635 20.81 4.66 7.78
N GLU A 636 21.93 4.85 8.49
CA GLU A 636 22.83 6.00 8.26
C GLU A 636 23.47 5.98 6.88
N SER A 637 24.05 4.85 6.48
CA SER A 637 24.67 4.73 5.16
C SER A 637 23.64 4.85 4.03
N ILE A 638 22.38 4.42 4.21
CA ILE A 638 21.28 4.67 3.26
C ILE A 638 20.97 6.18 3.18
N ALA A 639 20.86 6.85 4.33
CA ALA A 639 20.55 8.27 4.39
C ALA A 639 21.65 9.14 3.75
N ASP A 640 22.93 8.83 4.00
CA ASP A 640 24.07 9.52 3.37
C ASP A 640 24.11 9.33 1.84
N ILE A 641 23.77 8.13 1.34
CA ILE A 641 23.67 7.86 -0.10
C ILE A 641 22.63 8.77 -0.75
N ILE A 642 21.41 8.80 -0.18
CA ILE A 642 20.28 9.55 -0.74
C ILE A 642 20.52 11.07 -0.61
N TYR A 643 20.97 11.54 0.55
CA TYR A 643 21.21 12.96 0.81
C TYR A 643 22.27 13.56 -0.11
N LYS A 644 23.41 12.87 -0.32
CA LYS A 644 24.48 13.38 -1.20
C LYS A 644 24.09 13.36 -2.68
N HIS A 645 23.28 12.40 -3.12
CA HIS A 645 22.77 12.40 -4.50
C HIS A 645 21.81 13.56 -4.75
N LEU A 646 21.03 14.00 -3.75
CA LEU A 646 20.17 15.17 -3.86
C LEU A 646 20.96 16.50 -3.84
N LYS A 647 21.94 16.64 -2.95
CA LYS A 647 22.73 17.87 -2.81
C LYS A 647 23.75 18.08 -3.92
N GLU A 648 24.37 17.01 -4.43
CA GLU A 648 25.49 17.07 -5.37
C GLU A 648 25.34 16.05 -6.54
N PRO A 649 24.21 16.05 -7.29
CA PRO A 649 23.90 15.03 -8.30
C PRO A 649 24.94 14.91 -9.42
N GLU A 650 25.56 16.02 -9.81
CA GLU A 650 26.59 16.08 -10.86
C GLU A 650 28.00 15.66 -10.37
N MET A 651 28.21 15.59 -9.05
CA MET A 651 29.55 15.45 -8.45
C MET A 651 29.75 14.15 -7.67
N LEU A 652 28.72 13.66 -6.96
CA LEU A 652 28.81 12.54 -6.00
C LEU A 652 27.95 11.33 -6.40
N GLY A 653 28.00 10.93 -7.67
CA GLY A 653 27.24 9.76 -8.16
C GLY A 653 27.73 8.38 -7.68
N VAL A 654 28.90 8.27 -7.01
CA VAL A 654 29.54 6.98 -6.68
C VAL A 654 29.97 6.89 -5.20
N HIS A 655 29.50 5.84 -4.54
CA HIS A 655 29.69 5.56 -3.11
C HIS A 655 30.47 4.25 -2.94
N TYR A 656 31.51 4.26 -2.10
CA TYR A 656 32.29 3.10 -1.74
C TYR A 656 32.00 2.71 -0.29
N VAL A 657 31.32 1.57 -0.11
CA VAL A 657 31.01 0.99 1.20
C VAL A 657 32.17 0.07 1.58
N ASP A 658 33.17 0.63 2.27
CA ASP A 658 34.42 -0.05 2.63
C ASP A 658 34.40 -0.58 4.07
N GLU A 659 35.18 -1.63 4.35
CA GLU A 659 35.36 -2.15 5.71
C GLU A 659 36.22 -1.21 6.56
N ARG A 660 35.67 -0.75 7.69
CA ARG A 660 36.35 0.19 8.59
C ARG A 660 37.73 -0.33 9.00
N GLY A 661 38.78 0.41 8.62
CA GLY A 661 40.18 0.13 9.00
C GLY A 661 40.99 -0.73 8.02
N ILE A 662 40.51 -1.01 6.81
CA ILE A 662 41.26 -1.85 5.84
C ILE A 662 42.06 -1.06 4.78
N ILE A 663 41.69 0.17 4.43
CA ILE A 663 42.37 0.97 3.38
C ILE A 663 42.48 2.45 3.79
N GLU A 664 43.70 2.89 4.12
CA GLU A 664 44.08 4.31 4.25
C GLU A 664 44.23 4.97 2.86
N GLU A 665 44.61 6.26 2.79
CA GLU A 665 44.73 7.01 1.53
C GLU A 665 46.18 7.08 1.03
N PRO A 666 46.45 7.26 -0.29
CA PRO A 666 45.53 7.50 -1.41
C PRO A 666 44.84 6.22 -1.94
N TYR A 667 44.08 6.34 -3.03
CA TYR A 667 43.29 5.24 -3.60
C TYR A 667 43.69 4.91 -5.05
N GLU A 668 44.08 3.66 -5.31
CA GLU A 668 44.35 3.16 -6.67
C GLU A 668 43.34 2.10 -7.14
N PRO A 669 43.03 2.02 -8.45
CA PRO A 669 42.09 1.03 -8.99
C PRO A 669 42.58 -0.41 -8.82
N ALA A 670 43.89 -0.63 -8.70
CA ALA A 670 44.48 -1.94 -8.43
C ALA A 670 44.07 -2.51 -7.05
N ASP A 671 43.73 -1.66 -6.08
CA ASP A 671 43.32 -2.08 -4.73
C ASP A 671 41.90 -2.67 -4.68
N MET A 672 41.12 -2.57 -5.76
CA MET A 672 39.80 -3.19 -5.83
C MET A 672 39.84 -4.72 -5.70
N VAL A 673 40.93 -5.36 -6.13
CA VAL A 673 41.14 -6.82 -5.96
C VAL A 673 41.40 -7.19 -4.48
N LYS A 674 41.72 -6.20 -3.64
CA LYS A 674 41.96 -6.29 -2.19
C LYS A 674 40.75 -5.82 -1.35
N LYS A 675 39.82 -5.03 -1.92
CA LYS A 675 38.68 -4.44 -1.21
C LYS A 675 37.69 -5.47 -0.65
N LYS A 676 37.10 -5.14 0.50
CA LYS A 676 36.09 -5.94 1.21
C LYS A 676 34.76 -5.18 1.37
N GLY A 677 34.17 -4.77 0.25
CA GLY A 677 33.08 -3.81 0.23
C GLY A 677 32.32 -3.75 -1.09
N PHE A 678 31.54 -2.68 -1.26
CA PHE A 678 30.75 -2.42 -2.47
C PHE A 678 31.14 -1.10 -3.13
N VAL A 679 30.97 -1.03 -4.44
CA VAL A 679 30.86 0.23 -5.17
C VAL A 679 29.43 0.37 -5.65
N ILE A 680 28.76 1.44 -5.24
CA ILE A 680 27.35 1.74 -5.55
C ILE A 680 27.33 3.03 -6.35
N LYS A 681 26.80 2.99 -7.58
CA LYS A 681 26.53 4.19 -8.39
C LYS A 681 25.04 4.47 -8.41
N VAL A 682 24.63 5.60 -7.87
CA VAL A 682 23.23 6.07 -8.00
C VAL A 682 23.05 6.60 -9.42
N GLU A 683 22.02 6.14 -10.12
CA GLU A 683 21.72 6.59 -11.47
C GLU A 683 20.67 7.70 -11.51
N LYS A 684 19.62 7.55 -10.69
CA LYS A 684 18.41 8.38 -10.72
C LYS A 684 17.56 8.12 -9.48
N MET A 685 16.85 9.12 -8.99
CA MET A 685 15.84 8.95 -7.94
C MET A 685 14.42 8.97 -8.51
N PHE A 686 13.56 8.16 -7.90
CA PHE A 686 12.17 7.96 -8.27
C PHE A 686 11.25 8.12 -7.06
N LYS A 687 10.00 8.50 -7.30
CA LYS A 687 8.95 8.60 -6.28
C LYS A 687 8.13 7.30 -6.27
N TRP A 688 8.03 6.65 -5.10
CA TRP A 688 7.27 5.41 -4.90
C TRP A 688 6.39 5.49 -3.65
N LYS A 689 5.05 5.47 -3.79
CA LYS A 689 4.10 5.72 -2.68
C LYS A 689 4.52 6.94 -1.81
N ASN A 690 4.86 8.06 -2.45
CA ASN A 690 5.43 9.29 -1.86
C ASN A 690 6.84 9.19 -1.22
N LEU A 691 7.47 8.01 -1.14
CA LEU A 691 8.83 7.85 -0.64
C LEU A 691 9.89 7.96 -1.77
N PRO A 692 11.10 8.44 -1.46
CA PRO A 692 12.24 8.40 -2.38
C PRO A 692 12.81 6.98 -2.53
N VAL A 693 13.07 6.57 -3.77
CA VAL A 693 13.80 5.33 -4.10
C VAL A 693 14.94 5.68 -5.06
N ALA A 694 16.17 5.35 -4.68
CA ALA A 694 17.35 5.53 -5.51
C ALA A 694 17.56 4.27 -6.38
N LYS A 695 17.52 4.42 -7.71
CA LYS A 695 17.96 3.37 -8.64
C LYS A 695 19.48 3.34 -8.65
N VAL A 696 20.07 2.17 -8.44
CA VAL A 696 21.52 2.00 -8.33
C VAL A 696 22.06 0.89 -9.23
N LYS A 697 23.28 1.10 -9.72
CA LYS A 697 24.19 0.06 -10.20
C LYS A 697 25.15 -0.30 -9.09
N PHE A 698 25.58 -1.56 -8.97
CA PHE A 698 26.59 -1.91 -7.97
C PHE A 698 27.54 -3.03 -8.38
N CYS A 699 28.75 -2.95 -7.82
CA CYS A 699 29.80 -3.95 -7.90
C CYS A 699 30.12 -4.44 -6.48
N ASP A 700 30.23 -5.77 -6.30
CA ASP A 700 30.70 -6.40 -5.08
C ASP A 700 32.18 -6.72 -5.25
N CYS A 701 33.05 -5.94 -4.60
CA CYS A 701 34.49 -5.98 -4.84
C CYS A 701 35.08 -7.38 -4.58
N GLN A 702 34.51 -8.13 -3.63
CA GLN A 702 34.99 -9.46 -3.27
C GLN A 702 34.69 -10.47 -4.39
N ARG A 703 33.44 -10.47 -4.89
CA ARG A 703 33.03 -11.29 -6.05
C ARG A 703 33.79 -10.90 -7.32
N PHE A 704 34.01 -9.61 -7.55
CA PHE A 704 34.74 -9.11 -8.72
C PHE A 704 36.23 -9.54 -8.68
N ALA A 705 36.87 -9.45 -7.51
CA ALA A 705 38.22 -9.94 -7.31
C ALA A 705 38.35 -11.46 -7.53
N ASP A 706 37.36 -12.25 -7.09
CA ASP A 706 37.32 -13.70 -7.32
C ASP A 706 37.12 -14.07 -8.81
N LEU A 707 36.38 -13.26 -9.57
CA LEU A 707 36.23 -13.42 -11.03
C LEU A 707 37.55 -13.15 -11.75
N ILE A 708 38.24 -12.05 -11.43
CA ILE A 708 39.56 -11.72 -12.00
C ILE A 708 40.59 -12.80 -11.65
N ARG A 709 40.61 -13.30 -10.40
CA ARG A 709 41.53 -14.38 -9.99
C ARG A 709 41.26 -15.72 -10.70
N LYS A 710 40.04 -15.96 -11.20
CA LYS A 710 39.69 -17.14 -12.02
C LYS A 710 40.05 -16.94 -13.51
N ASN A 711 39.90 -15.72 -14.02
CA ASN A 711 40.13 -15.36 -15.42
C ASN A 711 41.24 -14.28 -15.56
N PRO A 712 42.49 -14.55 -15.16
CA PRO A 712 43.54 -13.51 -15.03
C PRO A 712 44.01 -12.87 -16.35
N GLY A 713 43.56 -13.37 -17.51
CA GLY A 713 43.81 -12.77 -18.82
C GLY A 713 42.65 -11.94 -19.39
N ASP A 714 41.50 -11.86 -18.70
CA ASP A 714 40.32 -11.16 -19.20
C ASP A 714 40.35 -9.67 -18.85
N THR A 715 40.89 -8.87 -19.77
CA THR A 715 40.89 -7.41 -19.69
C THR A 715 39.51 -6.78 -19.95
N SER A 716 38.56 -7.53 -20.54
CA SER A 716 37.22 -7.00 -20.86
C SER A 716 36.39 -6.78 -19.59
N LEU A 717 36.51 -7.67 -18.60
CA LEU A 717 35.82 -7.53 -17.31
C LEU A 717 36.24 -6.26 -16.56
N PHE A 718 37.52 -5.89 -16.65
CA PHE A 718 38.06 -4.66 -16.05
C PHE A 718 37.69 -3.41 -16.85
N ALA A 719 37.70 -3.48 -18.19
CA ALA A 719 37.25 -2.40 -19.05
C ALA A 719 35.75 -2.09 -18.86
N ASP A 720 34.90 -3.12 -18.74
CA ASP A 720 33.47 -2.99 -18.49
C ASP A 720 33.18 -2.34 -17.13
N TYR A 721 33.94 -2.71 -16.08
CA TYR A 721 33.90 -2.03 -14.80
C TYR A 721 34.28 -0.54 -14.92
N CYS A 722 35.43 -0.24 -15.56
CA CYS A 722 35.91 1.13 -15.71
C CYS A 722 34.91 2.01 -16.46
N ASN A 723 34.39 1.54 -17.60
CA ASN A 723 33.42 2.26 -18.42
C ASN A 723 32.09 2.54 -17.69
N ARG A 724 31.64 1.66 -16.78
CA ARG A 724 30.36 1.82 -16.07
C ARG A 724 30.46 2.72 -14.84
N ILE A 725 31.62 2.75 -14.15
CA ILE A 725 31.74 3.29 -12.79
C ILE A 725 32.83 4.38 -12.62
N TYR A 726 33.93 4.34 -13.38
CA TYR A 726 35.22 4.90 -12.93
C TYR A 726 35.53 6.35 -13.39
N LEU A 727 34.58 7.29 -13.26
CA LEU A 727 34.76 8.68 -13.75
C LEU A 727 34.20 9.80 -12.83
N HIS A 728 33.98 9.53 -11.54
CA HIS A 728 33.33 10.49 -10.60
C HIS A 728 34.10 10.62 -9.28
N ARG A 729 33.89 11.71 -8.53
CA ARG A 729 34.42 11.82 -7.16
C ARG A 729 33.78 10.75 -6.27
N VAL A 730 34.56 10.26 -5.31
CA VAL A 730 34.21 9.11 -4.47
C VAL A 730 33.76 9.57 -3.08
N ASN A 731 32.53 9.21 -2.71
CA ASN A 731 32.09 9.23 -1.32
C ASN A 731 32.49 7.89 -0.65
N ARG A 732 33.19 7.92 0.49
CA ARG A 732 33.52 6.71 1.28
C ARG A 732 32.57 6.54 2.47
N LEU A 733 32.04 5.34 2.64
CA LEU A 733 31.19 4.91 3.76
C LEU A 733 31.93 3.83 4.56
N PRO A 734 32.48 4.14 5.76
CA PRO A 734 33.30 3.23 6.56
C PRO A 734 32.43 2.28 7.42
N ALA A 735 31.88 1.29 6.74
CA ALA A 735 30.86 0.38 7.25
C ALA A 735 31.40 -0.74 8.15
N GLN A 736 30.57 -1.19 9.09
CA GLN A 736 30.85 -2.35 9.94
C GLN A 736 30.69 -3.67 9.18
N GLN A 737 31.31 -4.75 9.66
CA GLN A 737 31.22 -6.06 8.99
C GLN A 737 29.77 -6.59 8.93
N GLU A 738 28.99 -6.40 9.99
CA GLU A 738 27.58 -6.81 10.06
C GLU A 738 26.69 -5.93 9.16
N GLU A 739 26.90 -4.61 9.17
CA GLU A 739 26.24 -3.64 8.27
C GLU A 739 26.47 -4.00 6.79
N LYS A 740 27.70 -4.37 6.41
CA LYS A 740 28.04 -4.81 5.04
C LYS A 740 27.30 -6.09 4.63
N VAL A 741 27.01 -7.00 5.55
CA VAL A 741 26.19 -8.19 5.26
C VAL A 741 24.74 -7.80 4.95
N LEU A 742 24.19 -6.81 5.66
CA LEU A 742 22.86 -6.27 5.37
C LEU A 742 22.83 -5.53 4.03
N PHE A 743 23.83 -4.69 3.73
CA PHE A 743 23.99 -4.03 2.42
C PHE A 743 24.06 -5.05 1.27
N ARG A 744 24.86 -6.11 1.42
CA ARG A 744 24.94 -7.20 0.44
C ARG A 744 23.55 -7.74 0.14
N LYS A 745 22.84 -8.13 1.19
CA LYS A 745 21.50 -8.72 1.04
C LYS A 745 20.53 -7.72 0.40
N MET A 746 20.62 -6.42 0.69
CA MET A 746 19.72 -5.42 0.09
C MET A 746 19.95 -5.34 -1.42
N LEU A 747 21.18 -5.05 -1.83
CA LEU A 747 21.55 -4.79 -3.21
C LEU A 747 21.32 -5.99 -4.13
N TYR A 748 21.71 -7.20 -3.69
CA TYR A 748 21.50 -8.42 -4.47
C TYR A 748 20.03 -8.82 -4.56
N THR A 749 19.28 -8.78 -3.46
CA THR A 749 17.87 -9.21 -3.51
C THR A 749 16.99 -8.20 -4.26
N ASN A 750 17.35 -6.90 -4.24
CA ASN A 750 16.70 -5.88 -5.07
C ASN A 750 17.05 -6.04 -6.57
N ALA A 751 18.29 -6.41 -6.90
CA ALA A 751 18.68 -6.67 -8.29
C ALA A 751 17.99 -7.91 -8.89
N ALA A 752 17.86 -8.98 -8.11
CA ALA A 752 17.17 -10.21 -8.52
C ALA A 752 15.67 -10.02 -8.86
N ARG A 753 15.10 -8.84 -8.58
CA ARG A 753 13.69 -8.48 -8.83
C ARG A 753 13.49 -7.62 -10.07
N VAL A 754 14.55 -7.20 -10.75
CA VAL A 754 14.48 -6.34 -11.95
C VAL A 754 15.36 -6.90 -13.08
N PRO A 755 14.96 -6.77 -14.37
CA PRO A 755 15.75 -7.28 -15.49
C PRO A 755 17.17 -6.73 -15.50
N GLN A 756 18.17 -7.57 -15.78
CA GLN A 756 19.58 -7.16 -15.89
C GLN A 756 19.99 -7.04 -17.36
N ASP A 757 20.70 -5.97 -17.68
CA ASP A 757 21.25 -5.70 -19.00
C ASP A 757 22.60 -6.45 -19.18
N GLY A 758 22.50 -7.73 -19.53
CA GLY A 758 23.64 -8.62 -19.82
C GLY A 758 24.25 -9.34 -18.60
N ASP A 759 25.14 -10.29 -18.88
CA ASP A 759 25.87 -11.08 -17.87
C ASP A 759 27.28 -10.51 -17.70
N SER A 760 27.48 -9.63 -16.72
CA SER A 760 28.77 -8.98 -16.42
C SER A 760 29.00 -8.86 -14.90
N GLY A 761 30.22 -8.53 -14.50
CA GLY A 761 30.61 -8.42 -13.08
C GLY A 761 29.92 -7.29 -12.30
N VAL A 762 29.12 -6.44 -12.96
CA VAL A 762 28.43 -5.28 -12.38
C VAL A 762 26.93 -5.40 -12.58
N TRP A 763 26.16 -5.35 -11.49
CA TRP A 763 24.70 -5.36 -11.53
C TRP A 763 24.18 -4.05 -12.13
N THR A 764 23.40 -4.15 -13.21
CA THR A 764 22.97 -3.02 -14.04
C THR A 764 21.68 -2.38 -13.57
N ASN A 765 20.83 -3.12 -12.87
CA ASN A 765 19.59 -2.60 -12.28
C ASN A 765 19.44 -3.12 -10.84
N SER A 766 19.44 -2.22 -9.87
CA SER A 766 19.07 -2.47 -8.47
C SER A 766 18.54 -1.18 -7.85
N TYR A 767 18.23 -1.18 -6.54
CA TYR A 767 17.74 0.01 -5.84
C TYR A 767 18.03 0.00 -4.34
N ILE A 768 17.95 1.21 -3.77
CA ILE A 768 17.96 1.49 -2.34
C ILE A 768 16.67 2.27 -2.02
N SER A 769 15.97 1.86 -0.97
CA SER A 769 14.77 2.52 -0.44
C SER A 769 15.02 2.94 1.02
N LEU A 770 14.17 3.82 1.54
CA LEU A 770 14.16 4.11 2.99
C LEU A 770 13.86 2.84 3.80
N LEU A 771 14.33 2.82 5.04
CA LEU A 771 14.23 1.69 5.97
C LEU A 771 13.82 2.21 7.35
N PHE A 772 12.64 1.80 7.82
CA PHE A 772 12.03 2.32 9.05
C PHE A 772 12.14 1.31 10.21
N PRO A 773 12.34 1.76 11.46
CA PRO A 773 12.44 0.90 12.63
C PRO A 773 11.09 0.31 13.06
N ARG A 774 11.12 -0.80 13.79
CA ARG A 774 9.94 -1.65 14.03
C ARG A 774 8.90 -1.08 15.03
N GLU A 775 9.32 -0.24 15.96
CA GLU A 775 8.51 0.26 17.09
C GLU A 775 7.50 1.36 16.67
N SER A 776 6.63 1.81 17.57
CA SER A 776 5.64 2.88 17.29
C SER A 776 5.85 4.08 18.20
N SER A 777 5.60 5.30 17.69
CA SER A 777 5.87 6.56 18.40
C SER A 777 4.91 6.88 19.56
N LYS A 778 3.95 5.99 19.91
CA LYS A 778 2.95 6.20 20.99
C LYS A 778 3.55 6.47 22.38
N ASP A 779 4.83 6.18 22.61
CA ASP A 779 5.54 6.49 23.86
C ASP A 779 6.37 7.78 23.84
N LEU A 780 6.64 8.38 22.67
CA LEU A 780 7.54 9.54 22.55
C LEU A 780 6.87 10.90 22.71
N SER A 781 5.57 11.04 22.42
CA SER A 781 4.84 12.29 22.67
C SER A 781 4.91 12.72 24.15
N LYS A 782 4.81 11.75 25.06
CA LYS A 782 4.95 11.92 26.52
C LYS A 782 6.36 12.32 26.99
N ALA A 783 7.36 12.27 26.10
CA ALA A 783 8.73 12.72 26.38
C ALA A 783 8.93 14.18 25.94
N PHE A 784 8.54 14.53 24.71
CA PHE A 784 8.71 15.90 24.19
C PHE A 784 7.91 16.96 24.95
N ASP A 785 6.73 16.61 25.49
CA ASP A 785 5.97 17.51 26.37
C ASP A 785 6.64 17.78 27.72
N LYS A 786 7.62 16.96 28.15
CA LYS A 786 8.36 17.16 29.40
C LYS A 786 9.58 18.06 29.22
N GLU A 787 10.30 17.95 28.12
CA GLU A 787 11.53 18.74 27.90
C GLU A 787 11.26 20.23 27.61
N ARG A 788 10.03 20.59 27.19
CA ARG A 788 9.60 21.99 27.08
C ARG A 788 9.36 22.69 28.43
N HIS A 789 9.31 21.94 29.54
CA HIS A 789 8.98 22.49 30.87
C HIS A 789 9.92 22.01 31.99
N GLY A 790 11.23 22.16 31.77
CA GLY A 790 12.13 22.53 32.88
C GLY A 790 13.58 22.07 32.80
N THR A 791 14.49 23.02 32.58
CA THR A 791 15.66 23.27 33.45
C THR A 791 16.30 24.63 33.13
N GLU A 792 16.16 25.60 34.03
CA GLU A 792 17.13 26.71 34.16
C GLU A 792 18.09 26.38 35.30
N SER A 793 19.35 26.04 34.99
CA SER A 793 20.45 26.03 35.98
C SER A 793 21.84 26.00 35.32
N SER A 794 22.34 27.17 34.93
CA SER A 794 23.77 27.44 34.73
C SER A 794 24.48 27.61 36.10
N PRO A 795 25.83 27.67 36.20
CA PRO A 795 26.84 27.78 35.12
C PRO A 795 28.07 26.84 35.24
N LEU A 796 28.91 26.83 34.21
CA LEU A 796 30.38 26.96 34.32
C LEU A 796 31.00 27.36 32.95
N ASN A 797 32.20 27.94 32.96
CA ASN A 797 32.77 28.74 31.86
C ASN A 797 33.95 28.06 31.12
N ALA A 798 34.37 28.73 30.01
CA ALA A 798 35.68 28.69 29.31
C ALA A 798 35.76 27.84 28.00
N VAL A 799 36.42 28.28 26.91
CA VAL A 799 37.07 29.59 26.62
C VAL A 799 37.24 29.87 25.10
N SER A 800 36.98 31.13 24.67
CA SER A 800 37.44 31.78 23.41
C SER A 800 36.97 31.20 22.04
N SER A 801 37.00 31.92 20.90
CA SER A 801 37.51 33.26 20.57
C SER A 801 36.78 33.94 19.38
N ALA A 802 36.82 35.28 19.32
CA ALA A 802 36.71 36.16 18.14
C ALA A 802 35.31 36.51 17.53
N GLU A 803 34.76 37.61 18.04
CA GLU A 803 33.88 38.61 17.37
C GLU A 803 34.66 39.44 16.30
N PRO A 804 34.13 40.47 15.58
CA PRO A 804 32.97 41.36 15.85
C PRO A 804 32.03 41.62 14.61
N CYS A 805 31.14 42.62 14.45
CA CYS A 805 30.91 43.97 15.02
C CYS A 805 29.47 44.49 14.77
N TYR A 806 28.75 45.01 15.79
CA TYR A 806 27.72 46.12 15.77
C TYR A 806 26.46 46.07 14.84
N LEU A 807 25.33 46.78 15.06
CA LEU A 807 24.98 47.96 15.91
C LEU A 807 23.44 47.99 16.24
N ASP A 808 23.04 48.42 17.46
CA ASP A 808 21.78 49.06 17.96
C ASP A 808 20.36 48.85 17.32
N ALA A 809 19.19 48.90 18.00
CA ALA A 809 18.73 49.05 19.39
C ALA A 809 17.17 49.24 19.44
N THR A 810 16.61 49.26 20.67
CA THR A 810 15.29 49.83 21.11
C THR A 810 14.01 48.95 21.21
N SER A 811 13.64 48.63 22.46
CA SER A 811 12.33 48.74 23.18
C SER A 811 10.93 48.63 22.50
N SER A 812 9.83 48.24 23.18
CA SER A 812 9.54 47.51 24.45
C SER A 812 8.00 47.37 24.70
N VAL A 813 7.58 46.52 25.66
CA VAL A 813 6.24 46.46 26.35
C VAL A 813 4.98 46.01 25.56
N GLY A 814 4.21 45.06 26.13
CA GLY A 814 2.81 44.72 25.75
C GLY A 814 2.28 43.47 26.47
N ARG A 815 0.99 43.37 26.87
CA ARG A 815 0.51 42.34 27.83
C ARG A 815 -0.95 41.82 27.66
N SER A 816 -1.09 40.50 27.41
CA SER A 816 -2.03 39.52 28.05
C SER A 816 -3.59 39.51 27.87
N VAL A 817 -4.18 38.33 28.21
CA VAL A 817 -5.62 37.98 28.56
C VAL A 817 -6.55 37.63 27.36
N PHE A 818 -7.13 36.42 27.14
CA PHE A 818 -8.04 35.48 27.90
C PHE A 818 -9.56 35.84 27.81
N SER A 819 -10.59 34.96 27.90
CA SER A 819 -10.77 33.46 27.93
C SER A 819 -12.27 33.00 27.95
N GLY A 820 -12.55 31.68 27.80
CA GLY A 820 -13.76 30.97 28.32
C GLY A 820 -14.73 30.29 27.31
N HIS A 821 -15.62 29.33 27.60
CA HIS A 821 -15.93 28.40 28.75
C HIS A 821 -17.07 27.39 28.31
N SER A 822 -17.46 26.27 28.97
CA SER A 822 -16.72 25.05 29.43
C SER A 822 -17.65 23.98 30.12
N GLY A 823 -17.77 22.72 29.63
CA GLY A 823 -18.29 21.53 30.39
C GLY A 823 -19.27 20.57 29.64
N GLY A 824 -19.53 19.31 30.05
CA GLY A 824 -18.87 18.42 31.04
C GLY A 824 -19.73 17.25 31.62
N LEU A 825 -19.15 16.06 31.89
CA LEU A 825 -19.68 14.93 32.72
C LEU A 825 -18.52 13.99 33.18
N SER A 826 -18.74 13.00 34.08
CA SER A 826 -17.61 12.29 34.76
C SER A 826 -17.85 10.86 35.30
N GLU A 827 -16.80 10.02 35.29
CA GLU A 827 -16.74 8.61 35.73
C GLU A 827 -15.96 8.36 37.06
N PRO A 828 -16.02 7.13 37.66
CA PRO A 828 -15.43 6.83 38.97
C PRO A 828 -13.93 6.45 38.95
N LEU A 829 -13.17 6.90 39.96
CA LEU A 829 -11.74 6.63 40.08
C LEU A 829 -11.45 5.43 41.01
N GLN A 830 -10.74 4.41 40.50
CA GLN A 830 -10.06 3.40 41.31
C GLN A 830 -8.63 3.84 41.69
N GLY A 831 -8.07 3.26 42.76
CA GLY A 831 -6.66 3.44 43.15
C GLY A 831 -6.33 4.63 44.06
N LEU A 832 -7.27 5.56 44.30
CA LEU A 832 -7.08 6.70 45.21
C LEU A 832 -7.33 6.33 46.68
N GLU A 833 -6.80 7.13 47.60
CA GLU A 833 -6.99 7.00 49.06
C GLU A 833 -7.43 8.32 49.71
N CYS A 834 -7.99 8.26 50.92
CA CYS A 834 -8.38 9.45 51.66
C CYS A 834 -7.17 10.17 52.27
N ALA A 835 -6.86 11.38 51.81
CA ALA A 835 -5.65 12.13 52.18
C ALA A 835 -5.48 12.47 53.68
N PHE A 836 -6.49 12.26 54.52
CA PHE A 836 -6.38 12.42 55.98
C PHE A 836 -6.11 11.12 56.75
N CYS A 837 -6.63 9.99 56.29
CA CYS A 837 -6.63 8.73 57.05
C CYS A 837 -6.13 7.52 56.25
N HIS A 838 -5.65 7.75 55.01
CA HIS A 838 -5.08 6.76 54.09
C HIS A 838 -5.99 5.55 53.78
N SER A 839 -7.26 5.59 54.19
CA SER A 839 -8.22 4.55 53.86
C SER A 839 -8.54 4.57 52.36
N ARG A 840 -8.49 3.37 51.78
CA ARG A 840 -8.92 3.05 50.40
C ARG A 840 -10.31 2.42 50.35
N SER A 841 -11.01 2.29 51.49
CA SER A 841 -12.36 1.72 51.56
C SER A 841 -13.46 2.80 51.60
N GLY A 842 -14.50 2.59 50.80
CA GLY A 842 -15.66 3.48 50.66
C GLY A 842 -15.55 4.48 49.49
N THR A 843 -16.68 5.07 49.11
CA THR A 843 -16.79 5.98 47.96
C THR A 843 -16.11 7.32 48.24
N LEU A 844 -14.82 7.42 47.88
CA LEU A 844 -14.05 8.66 47.99
C LEU A 844 -14.67 9.78 47.14
N LYS A 845 -14.65 11.00 47.67
CA LYS A 845 -15.10 12.21 46.96
C LYS A 845 -13.93 13.18 46.81
N ARG A 846 -13.68 13.61 45.57
CA ARG A 846 -12.74 14.68 45.24
C ARG A 846 -13.17 16.00 45.92
N CYS A 847 -12.20 16.79 46.34
CA CYS A 847 -12.40 18.10 46.94
C CYS A 847 -13.09 19.03 45.94
N LEU A 848 -14.27 19.59 46.27
CA LEU A 848 -15.05 20.40 45.31
C LEU A 848 -14.30 21.64 44.77
N GLY A 849 -13.27 22.10 45.48
CA GLY A 849 -12.42 23.22 45.08
C GLY A 849 -11.38 22.83 44.03
N CYS A 850 -10.30 22.18 44.48
CA CYS A 850 -9.16 21.81 43.62
C CYS A 850 -9.39 20.57 42.76
N LYS A 851 -10.38 19.73 43.08
CA LYS A 851 -10.65 18.39 42.52
C LYS A 851 -9.53 17.34 42.66
N GLU A 852 -8.29 17.71 42.96
CA GLU A 852 -7.19 16.74 43.10
C GLU A 852 -7.29 15.85 44.33
N VAL A 853 -7.48 16.43 45.52
CA VAL A 853 -7.41 15.69 46.79
C VAL A 853 -8.72 14.96 47.10
N CYS A 854 -8.63 13.70 47.55
CA CYS A 854 -9.78 12.83 47.82
C CYS A 854 -10.02 12.58 49.32
N TYR A 855 -11.29 12.48 49.71
CA TYR A 855 -11.70 12.19 51.10
C TYR A 855 -12.84 11.17 51.16
N CYS A 856 -12.81 10.27 52.15
CA CYS A 856 -13.93 9.36 52.44
C CYS A 856 -15.14 10.04 53.09
N GLY A 857 -15.01 11.30 53.52
CA GLY A 857 -16.13 12.08 54.05
C GLY A 857 -15.76 13.47 54.55
N LYS A 858 -16.78 14.31 54.78
CA LYS A 858 -16.64 15.71 55.26
C LYS A 858 -15.82 15.81 56.56
N THR A 859 -15.85 14.79 57.42
CA THR A 859 -15.11 14.73 58.69
C THR A 859 -13.60 14.68 58.48
N CYS A 860 -13.14 13.89 57.50
CA CYS A 860 -11.74 13.77 57.12
C CYS A 860 -11.27 15.04 56.39
N GLN A 861 -12.08 15.54 55.45
CA GLN A 861 -11.83 16.82 54.79
C GLN A 861 -11.66 17.96 55.80
N LYS A 862 -12.54 18.10 56.80
CA LYS A 862 -12.45 19.15 57.84
C LYS A 862 -11.19 19.05 58.71
N LYS A 863 -10.68 17.84 58.99
CA LYS A 863 -9.45 17.64 59.78
C LYS A 863 -8.21 18.03 58.96
N ASP A 864 -8.16 17.62 57.69
CA ASP A 864 -7.07 17.95 56.77
C ASP A 864 -7.09 19.41 56.29
N TRP A 865 -8.26 20.07 56.26
CA TRP A 865 -8.43 21.43 55.76
C TRP A 865 -7.45 22.46 56.35
N LYS A 866 -6.94 22.26 57.57
CA LYS A 866 -5.91 23.13 58.16
C LYS A 866 -4.59 23.13 57.37
N LYS A 867 -4.23 22.01 56.72
CA LYS A 867 -3.11 21.90 55.77
C LYS A 867 -3.60 22.21 54.36
N HIS A 868 -4.57 21.44 53.87
CA HIS A 868 -4.99 21.51 52.46
C HIS A 868 -5.53 22.90 52.02
N LYS A 869 -6.02 23.76 52.92
CA LYS A 869 -6.53 25.10 52.56
C LYS A 869 -5.50 25.96 51.81
N THR A 870 -4.20 25.84 52.07
CA THR A 870 -3.15 26.64 51.39
C THR A 870 -2.85 26.14 49.98
N GLU A 871 -3.09 24.85 49.71
CA GLU A 871 -2.83 24.19 48.43
C GLU A 871 -4.10 24.10 47.56
N CYS A 872 -5.28 24.15 48.18
CA CYS A 872 -6.56 24.07 47.50
C CYS A 872 -6.82 25.32 46.65
N GLY A 873 -6.58 25.21 45.34
CA GLY A 873 -6.60 26.31 44.37
C GLY A 873 -7.85 27.20 44.39
N SER A 874 -9.00 26.70 44.87
CA SER A 874 -10.23 27.48 45.01
C SER A 874 -10.20 28.57 46.10
N ASN A 875 -9.06 28.82 46.76
CA ASN A 875 -8.84 29.98 47.64
C ASN A 875 -7.92 31.06 47.04
N LYS A 876 -7.36 30.87 45.83
CA LYS A 876 -6.78 31.98 45.08
C LYS A 876 -7.90 32.73 44.37
N LYS A 877 -8.42 33.78 45.02
CA LYS A 877 -9.33 34.75 44.39
C LYS A 877 -8.50 35.87 43.76
N LEU A 878 -8.72 36.07 42.45
CA LEU A 878 -8.07 37.07 41.58
C LEU A 878 -6.57 36.79 41.38
#